data_AF-A0A6P6ATH7-F1
#
_entry.id   AF-A0A6P6ATH7-F1
#
_cell.length_a   1.000
_cell.length_b   1.000
_cell.length_c   1.000
_cell.angle_alpha   90.00
_cell.angle_beta   90.00
_cell.angle_gamma   90.00
#
_symmetry.space_group_name_H-M   'P 1'
#
loop_
_entity.id
_entity.type
_entity.pdbx_description
1 polymer ?
#
loop_
_entity_poly.entity_id
_entity_poly.type
_entity_poly.pdbx_seq_one_letter_code
_entity_poly.pdbx_strand_id
1 'polypeptide(L)'
;MALATADSAAEILSNLNINAGDWPPNLVKNLHLLPADQIELAKMLSEMGQSHLFQHWAEPGVEDDQKKAFFAQVAKLNSSYPGGLASYIQTARELLADSKTGKNPYDGFTPSVPTGEILSFGDDNFINFEEAGVKEAQNAAFVLVAGGLGERLGYNGIKVALPAETTTGTCFLQSYIESILALQEASGMLTRGTCQKEIPFVIMTSDDTHTRTLDLLESNSYFGMKPAQVKLLKQEKVACLDDNDARLALDPHNKYKIQTKPHGHGDVHSLLYSSGLLNLWHDAGLRWVIFFQDTNGLLFKAIPASLGVSATKQYHVNSIAVQRKAKEAIGGITRLTHSDESVATTRFGEVTTSQTTGELQNIQAAYRLNGKNYLKWFQLVQTFLKGKGKLSHLLGTGPEKGDPKFEAWDEEDSMVMSWLWNSMTPDISDTCMFLSTAKDIWESIRQTYSKVKDATQVYEVKIKTAALKQGNKSVTEYAILLKNLWQEMDHYQCIEMKCSEDATTLKKFIEKDRVYDFLAGLNVEFDQVRVQILGKQDLPSLNEVISMVRAEESRRGVMLDSVHVEGSAMVSNGGKNQSLEQLPVSENGKGDSAKTSNRDNLWCTYCKKPRHTRDRCWKLHGKPSTSSKEWGYKGGQPRNQGQAHMTAMELNQEKSQEQGELDKKEIEKLRSLLGTLEKATGVCSLAHSGRSMVINVEYNQLDPLLRATGHPDGDVNCETGYSPFPGNINQLILELGPYIEELTKTGGAIKEFVNPKYKDASKTSFKSSTRLECMMQDYPKTLPPSARVGFTVMDTWLAYAPVKNNSEDAAKVPKGNPYHSATSGEMAIYRANSLILKKAGVQMEDPVQQVFSGQEVEVWPRVTWKPKWGLTFAEIKRKISGSCSISQRSTMALKGHDIFLEDLSLDGALIINSIDGAEVKVGGSIQNKGWLLESIDYKDIAIPEELRIRGFQINKLEQLEETYVEPGKFTLKP
;
A
#
# COMPACT_ATOMS: atom_id res chain seq x y z
N MET A 1 -71.00 -14.64 7.67
CA MET A 1 -69.70 -15.35 7.52
C MET A 1 -68.67 -15.01 8.60
N ALA A 2 -68.77 -13.90 9.34
CA ALA A 2 -67.78 -13.49 10.36
C ALA A 2 -67.67 -14.35 11.65
N LEU A 3 -68.21 -15.57 11.66
CA LEU A 3 -68.18 -16.50 12.81
C LEU A 3 -67.38 -17.78 12.54
N ALA A 4 -66.94 -18.03 11.30
CA ALA A 4 -66.25 -19.27 10.92
C ALA A 4 -64.71 -19.16 10.90
N THR A 5 -64.15 -17.98 11.21
CA THR A 5 -62.69 -17.72 11.18
C THR A 5 -62.03 -17.67 12.55
N ALA A 6 -62.81 -17.50 13.62
CA ALA A 6 -62.29 -17.42 14.99
C ALA A 6 -61.82 -18.79 15.50
N ASP A 7 -62.62 -19.84 15.27
CA ASP A 7 -62.30 -21.22 15.68
C ASP A 7 -60.99 -21.70 15.04
N SER A 8 -60.79 -21.44 13.75
CA SER A 8 -59.56 -21.79 13.01
C SER A 8 -58.30 -21.17 13.64
N ALA A 9 -58.33 -19.90 14.04
CA ALA A 9 -57.18 -19.26 14.70
C ALA A 9 -56.93 -19.82 16.10
N ALA A 10 -57.98 -20.12 16.87
CA ALA A 10 -57.85 -20.74 18.20
C ALA A 10 -57.34 -22.19 18.10
N GLU A 11 -57.80 -22.96 17.11
CA GLU A 11 -57.37 -24.32 16.82
C GLU A 11 -55.90 -24.35 16.37
N ILE A 12 -55.47 -23.42 15.51
CA ILE A 12 -54.05 -23.29 15.12
C ILE A 12 -53.18 -22.92 16.32
N LEU A 13 -53.58 -21.94 17.14
CA LEU A 13 -52.83 -21.57 18.36
C LEU A 13 -52.72 -22.75 19.34
N SER A 14 -53.79 -23.54 19.49
CA SER A 14 -53.78 -24.74 20.34
C SER A 14 -52.89 -25.85 19.76
N ASN A 15 -52.91 -26.07 18.45
CA ASN A 15 -52.10 -27.09 17.78
C ASN A 15 -50.61 -26.73 17.74
N LEU A 16 -50.27 -25.44 17.70
CA LEU A 16 -48.90 -24.93 17.84
C LEU A 16 -48.47 -24.75 19.31
N ASN A 17 -49.35 -25.05 20.26
CA ASN A 17 -49.15 -24.94 21.72
C ASN A 17 -48.74 -23.51 22.17
N ILE A 18 -49.33 -22.49 21.55
CA ILE A 18 -49.00 -21.07 21.75
C ILE A 18 -49.95 -20.43 22.78
N ASN A 19 -49.39 -19.94 23.89
CA ASN A 19 -50.11 -19.06 24.80
C ASN A 19 -50.02 -17.59 24.33
N ALA A 20 -51.01 -17.14 23.56
CA ALA A 20 -51.07 -15.77 23.02
C ALA A 20 -51.48 -14.69 24.05
N GLY A 21 -51.58 -15.01 25.36
CA GLY A 21 -52.04 -14.07 26.39
C GLY A 21 -51.19 -12.81 26.54
N ASP A 22 -49.87 -12.92 26.32
CA ASP A 22 -48.91 -11.81 26.40
C ASP A 22 -48.59 -11.17 25.03
N TRP A 23 -49.27 -11.59 23.96
CA TRP A 23 -49.00 -11.09 22.60
C TRP A 23 -49.66 -9.71 22.34
N PRO A 24 -49.12 -8.90 21.41
CA PRO A 24 -49.71 -7.61 21.05
C PRO A 24 -51.18 -7.75 20.62
N PRO A 25 -52.16 -7.06 21.25
CA PRO A 25 -53.58 -7.27 20.94
C PRO A 25 -53.96 -7.05 19.47
N ASN A 26 -53.25 -6.14 18.79
CA ASN A 26 -53.45 -5.86 17.36
C ASN A 26 -52.86 -6.95 16.45
N LEU A 27 -51.87 -7.72 16.91
CA LEU A 27 -51.44 -8.94 16.23
C LEU A 27 -52.49 -10.04 16.44
N VAL A 28 -52.89 -10.30 17.69
CA VAL A 28 -53.84 -11.38 18.06
C VAL A 28 -55.14 -11.30 17.26
N LYS A 29 -55.74 -10.10 17.14
CA LYS A 29 -56.93 -9.85 16.30
C LYS A 29 -56.77 -10.27 14.83
N ASN A 30 -55.56 -10.13 14.29
CA ASN A 30 -55.25 -10.33 12.88
C ASN A 30 -54.66 -11.72 12.56
N LEU A 31 -54.48 -12.62 13.53
CA LEU A 31 -53.83 -13.94 13.31
C LEU A 31 -54.54 -14.81 12.27
N HIS A 32 -55.87 -14.72 12.16
CA HIS A 32 -56.65 -15.46 11.15
C HIS A 32 -56.38 -15.03 9.69
N LEU A 33 -55.59 -13.97 9.47
CA LEU A 33 -55.10 -13.56 8.15
C LEU A 33 -53.81 -14.28 7.74
N LEU A 34 -53.18 -15.01 8.66
CA LEU A 34 -51.84 -15.58 8.54
C LEU A 34 -51.90 -17.12 8.44
N PRO A 35 -51.13 -17.75 7.53
CA PRO A 35 -50.90 -19.19 7.57
C PRO A 35 -49.98 -19.58 8.75
N ALA A 36 -49.96 -20.87 9.10
CA ALA A 36 -49.30 -21.37 10.31
C ALA A 36 -47.79 -21.08 10.39
N ASP A 37 -47.09 -21.07 9.25
CA ASP A 37 -45.67 -20.68 9.15
C ASP A 37 -45.46 -19.20 9.53
N GLN A 38 -46.38 -18.32 9.14
CA GLN A 38 -46.34 -16.91 9.51
C GLN A 38 -46.76 -16.67 10.97
N ILE A 39 -47.56 -17.56 11.56
CA ILE A 39 -47.89 -17.54 12.99
C ILE A 39 -46.67 -17.93 13.85
N GLU A 40 -45.87 -18.92 13.43
CA GLU A 40 -44.57 -19.21 14.08
C GLU A 40 -43.55 -18.08 13.90
N LEU A 41 -43.56 -17.36 12.76
CA LEU A 41 -42.75 -16.14 12.61
C LEU A 41 -43.26 -14.99 13.52
N ALA A 42 -44.58 -14.88 13.73
CA ALA A 42 -45.18 -13.90 14.64
C ALA A 42 -44.84 -14.17 16.12
N LYS A 43 -44.83 -15.46 16.49
CA LYS A 43 -44.34 -15.98 17.77
C LYS A 43 -42.88 -15.64 17.99
N MET A 44 -42.00 -16.01 17.06
CA MET A 44 -40.57 -15.70 17.11
C MET A 44 -40.31 -14.19 17.26
N LEU A 45 -41.01 -13.34 16.51
CA LEU A 45 -40.90 -11.89 16.67
C LEU A 45 -41.36 -11.41 18.06
N SER A 46 -42.42 -11.99 18.61
CA SER A 46 -42.93 -11.66 19.95
C SER A 46 -41.98 -12.10 21.06
N GLU A 47 -41.48 -13.34 21.00
CA GLU A 47 -40.47 -13.91 21.91
C GLU A 47 -39.15 -13.12 21.85
N MET A 48 -38.75 -12.66 20.66
CA MET A 48 -37.59 -11.79 20.47
C MET A 48 -37.85 -10.30 20.81
N GLY A 49 -38.99 -9.97 21.41
CA GLY A 49 -39.32 -8.63 21.95
C GLY A 49 -39.71 -7.58 20.90
N GLN A 50 -40.08 -7.99 19.70
CA GLN A 50 -40.36 -7.10 18.55
C GLN A 50 -41.82 -6.63 18.49
N SER A 51 -42.51 -6.60 19.65
CA SER A 51 -43.93 -6.30 19.80
C SER A 51 -44.38 -4.94 19.25
N HIS A 52 -43.47 -3.98 19.12
CA HIS A 52 -43.74 -2.64 18.56
C HIS A 52 -44.11 -2.68 17.07
N LEU A 53 -43.63 -3.68 16.32
CA LEU A 53 -43.94 -3.85 14.88
C LEU A 53 -45.45 -3.99 14.61
N PHE A 54 -46.22 -4.42 15.62
CA PHE A 54 -47.66 -4.65 15.55
C PHE A 54 -48.50 -3.51 16.17
N GLN A 55 -47.87 -2.51 16.79
CA GLN A 55 -48.58 -1.48 17.57
C GLN A 55 -49.56 -0.64 16.74
N HIS A 56 -49.24 -0.39 15.46
CA HIS A 56 -50.03 0.45 14.55
C HIS A 56 -50.85 -0.35 13.52
N TRP A 57 -51.02 -1.65 13.75
CA TRP A 57 -51.86 -2.51 12.90
C TRP A 57 -53.34 -2.18 13.08
N ALA A 58 -54.04 -2.02 11.95
CA ALA A 58 -55.48 -1.79 11.95
C ALA A 58 -56.26 -3.07 12.30
N GLU A 59 -57.55 -2.91 12.59
CA GLU A 59 -58.50 -4.03 12.71
C GLU A 59 -58.52 -4.91 11.45
N PRO A 60 -58.98 -6.17 11.54
CA PRO A 60 -59.15 -7.04 10.38
C PRO A 60 -60.07 -6.45 9.31
N GLY A 61 -59.80 -6.74 8.04
CA GLY A 61 -60.48 -6.14 6.88
C GLY A 61 -59.94 -4.76 6.46
N VAL A 62 -58.89 -4.24 7.13
CA VAL A 62 -58.30 -2.93 6.88
C VAL A 62 -56.79 -3.07 6.66
N GLU A 63 -56.32 -2.72 5.47
CA GLU A 63 -54.90 -2.83 5.04
C GLU A 63 -54.34 -4.26 5.08
N ASP A 64 -55.19 -5.29 5.07
CA ASP A 64 -54.81 -6.70 5.27
C ASP A 64 -53.74 -7.22 4.31
N ASP A 65 -53.73 -6.78 3.05
CA ASP A 65 -52.70 -7.19 2.08
C ASP A 65 -51.32 -6.59 2.41
N GLN A 66 -51.27 -5.45 3.11
CA GLN A 66 -50.01 -4.93 3.67
C GLN A 66 -49.55 -5.76 4.88
N LYS A 67 -50.48 -6.26 5.72
CA LYS A 67 -50.18 -7.18 6.83
C LYS A 67 -49.62 -8.52 6.32
N LYS A 68 -50.16 -9.05 5.21
CA LYS A 68 -49.62 -10.24 4.51
C LYS A 68 -48.25 -9.96 3.88
N ALA A 69 -48.08 -8.80 3.22
CA ALA A 69 -46.81 -8.40 2.63
C ALA A 69 -45.70 -8.23 3.69
N PHE A 70 -46.04 -7.72 4.88
CA PHE A 70 -45.15 -7.67 6.03
C PHE A 70 -44.63 -9.07 6.40
N PHE A 71 -45.51 -10.05 6.59
CA PHE A 71 -45.06 -11.40 6.95
C PHE A 71 -44.35 -12.14 5.81
N ALA A 72 -44.67 -11.86 4.55
CA ALA A 72 -43.85 -12.30 3.42
C ALA A 72 -42.43 -11.70 3.44
N GLN A 73 -42.29 -10.42 3.85
CA GLN A 73 -40.99 -9.80 4.08
C GLN A 73 -40.24 -10.43 5.26
N VAL A 74 -40.92 -10.71 6.38
CA VAL A 74 -40.34 -11.40 7.55
C VAL A 74 -39.87 -12.81 7.17
N ALA A 75 -40.67 -13.58 6.43
CA ALA A 75 -40.30 -14.90 5.94
C ALA A 75 -39.06 -14.85 5.04
N LYS A 76 -38.99 -13.87 4.12
CA LYS A 76 -37.79 -13.64 3.30
C LYS A 76 -36.57 -13.36 4.18
N LEU A 77 -36.64 -12.35 5.05
CA LEU A 77 -35.54 -11.97 5.97
C LEU A 77 -35.07 -13.14 6.83
N ASN A 78 -36.00 -13.98 7.31
CA ASN A 78 -35.70 -15.16 8.10
C ASN A 78 -35.06 -16.30 7.28
N SER A 79 -35.32 -16.37 5.97
CA SER A 79 -34.70 -17.35 5.05
C SER A 79 -33.34 -16.91 4.49
N SER A 80 -33.11 -15.60 4.35
CA SER A 80 -31.92 -15.05 3.68
C SER A 80 -30.70 -14.85 4.60
N TYR A 81 -30.85 -15.02 5.91
CA TYR A 81 -29.79 -14.83 6.90
C TYR A 81 -29.45 -16.15 7.64
N PRO A 82 -28.17 -16.51 7.84
CA PRO A 82 -27.79 -17.73 8.56
C PRO A 82 -28.34 -17.79 9.99
N GLY A 83 -29.07 -18.85 10.34
CA GLY A 83 -29.75 -18.94 11.64
C GLY A 83 -31.02 -18.08 11.76
N GLY A 84 -31.42 -17.40 10.70
CA GLY A 84 -32.66 -16.64 10.60
C GLY A 84 -32.70 -15.34 11.42
N LEU A 85 -33.89 -14.72 11.42
CA LEU A 85 -34.09 -13.38 11.97
C LEU A 85 -33.95 -13.36 13.51
N ALA A 86 -34.19 -14.49 14.18
CA ALA A 86 -33.88 -14.65 15.59
C ALA A 86 -32.37 -14.56 15.87
N SER A 87 -31.54 -15.27 15.09
CA SER A 87 -30.08 -15.18 15.23
C SER A 87 -29.57 -13.77 14.90
N TYR A 88 -30.11 -13.13 13.85
CA TYR A 88 -29.79 -11.73 13.52
C TYR A 88 -30.05 -10.77 14.70
N ILE A 89 -31.22 -10.86 15.35
CA ILE A 89 -31.56 -10.01 16.50
C ILE A 89 -30.66 -10.32 17.71
N GLN A 90 -30.29 -11.59 17.94
CA GLN A 90 -29.38 -11.95 19.03
C GLN A 90 -27.96 -11.39 18.78
N THR A 91 -27.36 -11.67 17.63
CA THR A 91 -26.03 -11.15 17.25
C THR A 91 -26.01 -9.61 17.29
N ALA A 92 -27.12 -8.97 16.87
CA ALA A 92 -27.29 -7.53 17.00
C ALA A 92 -27.25 -7.03 18.45
N ARG A 93 -27.89 -7.70 19.41
CA ARG A 93 -27.83 -7.32 20.84
C ARG A 93 -26.41 -7.41 21.39
N GLU A 94 -25.71 -8.50 21.08
CA GLU A 94 -24.33 -8.74 21.53
C GLU A 94 -23.38 -7.66 20.96
N LEU A 95 -23.42 -7.42 19.64
CA LEU A 95 -22.58 -6.41 19.00
C LEU A 95 -22.95 -4.96 19.38
N LEU A 96 -24.23 -4.66 19.65
CA LEU A 96 -24.66 -3.34 20.14
C LEU A 96 -24.21 -3.11 21.59
N ALA A 97 -24.24 -4.12 22.46
CA ALA A 97 -23.71 -4.02 23.82
C ALA A 97 -22.19 -3.76 23.83
N ASP A 98 -21.42 -4.48 23.01
CA ASP A 98 -19.99 -4.25 22.80
C ASP A 98 -19.71 -2.84 22.23
N SER A 99 -20.46 -2.41 21.22
CA SER A 99 -20.35 -1.06 20.62
C SER A 99 -20.70 0.05 21.61
N LYS A 100 -21.71 -0.17 22.47
CA LYS A 100 -22.12 0.76 23.53
C LYS A 100 -21.07 0.88 24.63
N THR A 101 -20.55 -0.23 25.14
CA THR A 101 -19.44 -0.21 26.12
C THR A 101 -18.14 0.35 25.53
N GLY A 102 -17.93 0.22 24.21
CA GLY A 102 -16.72 0.70 23.53
C GLY A 102 -15.55 -0.28 23.59
N LYS A 103 -15.84 -1.55 23.90
CA LYS A 103 -14.92 -2.69 23.88
C LYS A 103 -14.17 -2.76 22.54
N ASN A 104 -12.85 -2.85 22.56
CA ASN A 104 -12.05 -2.90 21.34
C ASN A 104 -11.86 -4.38 20.92
N PRO A 105 -12.16 -4.75 19.67
CA PRO A 105 -12.08 -6.14 19.21
C PRO A 105 -10.65 -6.71 19.14
N TYR A 106 -9.63 -5.88 19.42
CA TYR A 106 -8.22 -6.24 19.49
C TYR A 106 -7.61 -6.00 20.88
N ASP A 107 -8.42 -5.84 21.94
CA ASP A 107 -7.90 -5.81 23.31
C ASP A 107 -7.11 -7.10 23.61
N GLY A 108 -5.95 -6.98 24.25
CA GLY A 108 -5.00 -8.08 24.47
C GLY A 108 -4.03 -8.37 23.29
N PHE A 109 -4.25 -7.80 22.10
CA PHE A 109 -3.33 -7.96 20.97
C PHE A 109 -2.33 -6.80 20.87
N THR A 110 -1.05 -7.14 20.70
CA THR A 110 0.00 -6.19 20.31
C THR A 110 0.07 -6.09 18.77
N PRO A 111 -0.08 -4.89 18.17
CA PRO A 111 0.16 -4.65 16.76
C PRO A 111 1.66 -4.55 16.44
N SER A 112 2.04 -4.97 15.24
CA SER A 112 3.38 -4.87 14.69
C SER A 112 3.34 -4.78 13.17
N VAL A 113 4.38 -4.20 12.56
CA VAL A 113 4.47 -4.08 11.10
C VAL A 113 4.68 -5.49 10.51
N PRO A 114 3.78 -5.95 9.62
CA PRO A 114 3.90 -7.27 9.01
C PRO A 114 4.92 -7.28 7.87
N THR A 115 5.40 -8.47 7.51
CA THR A 115 6.31 -8.68 6.37
C THR A 115 5.50 -9.15 5.16
N GLY A 116 5.81 -8.62 3.99
CA GLY A 116 5.17 -8.94 2.71
C GLY A 116 6.02 -8.36 1.57
N GLU A 117 5.57 -8.53 0.33
CA GLU A 117 6.35 -8.12 -0.84
C GLU A 117 6.12 -6.64 -1.18
N ILE A 118 7.17 -5.96 -1.63
CA ILE A 118 7.12 -4.57 -2.12
C ILE A 118 7.73 -4.57 -3.52
N LEU A 119 6.96 -4.16 -4.52
CA LEU A 119 7.40 -4.20 -5.92
C LEU A 119 7.67 -2.79 -6.47
N SER A 120 8.83 -2.60 -7.12
CA SER A 120 9.17 -1.35 -7.79
C SER A 120 8.84 -1.46 -9.28
N PHE A 121 8.03 -0.55 -9.82
CA PHE A 121 7.51 -0.72 -11.18
C PHE A 121 8.60 -0.83 -12.24
N GLY A 122 8.57 -1.93 -13.02
CA GLY A 122 9.51 -2.19 -14.10
C GLY A 122 10.96 -2.35 -13.64
N ASP A 123 11.18 -2.94 -12.46
CA ASP A 123 12.41 -3.68 -12.15
C ASP A 123 12.26 -5.15 -12.57
N ASP A 124 13.34 -5.93 -12.48
CA ASP A 124 13.34 -7.34 -12.91
C ASP A 124 12.43 -8.22 -12.02
N ASN A 125 12.25 -7.88 -10.74
CA ASN A 125 11.34 -8.62 -9.85
C ASN A 125 9.88 -8.40 -10.26
N PHE A 126 9.50 -7.14 -10.51
CA PHE A 126 8.17 -6.79 -11.02
C PHE A 126 7.88 -7.53 -12.33
N ILE A 127 8.83 -7.53 -13.29
CA ILE A 127 8.66 -8.21 -14.59
C ILE A 127 8.54 -9.73 -14.41
N ASN A 128 9.37 -10.34 -13.56
CA ASN A 128 9.30 -11.78 -13.27
C ASN A 128 7.96 -12.19 -12.63
N PHE A 129 7.45 -11.39 -11.69
CA PHE A 129 6.12 -11.63 -11.10
C PHE A 129 4.98 -11.32 -12.09
N GLU A 130 5.11 -10.29 -12.92
CA GLU A 130 4.16 -9.97 -13.99
C GLU A 130 3.98 -11.15 -14.95
N GLU A 131 5.08 -11.74 -15.44
CA GLU A 131 5.05 -12.92 -16.31
C GLU A 131 4.49 -14.18 -15.58
N ALA A 132 4.90 -14.40 -14.32
CA ALA A 132 4.40 -15.52 -13.52
C ALA A 132 2.88 -15.43 -13.28
N GLY A 133 2.35 -14.24 -13.04
CA GLY A 133 0.92 -14.02 -12.85
C GLY A 133 0.11 -14.17 -14.14
N VAL A 134 0.62 -13.73 -15.29
CA VAL A 134 -0.05 -13.98 -16.58
C VAL A 134 -0.16 -15.49 -16.85
N LYS A 135 0.85 -16.30 -16.50
CA LYS A 135 0.77 -17.77 -16.63
C LYS A 135 -0.30 -18.41 -15.73
N GLU A 136 -0.47 -17.88 -14.52
CA GLU A 136 -1.48 -18.34 -13.54
C GLU A 136 -2.90 -17.77 -13.78
N ALA A 137 -3.07 -16.75 -14.63
CA ALA A 137 -4.35 -16.09 -14.86
C ALA A 137 -5.45 -17.03 -15.38
N GLN A 138 -5.13 -18.01 -16.25
CA GLN A 138 -6.08 -19.03 -16.69
C GLN A 138 -6.56 -19.98 -15.57
N ASN A 139 -5.86 -20.01 -14.43
CA ASN A 139 -6.23 -20.77 -13.23
C ASN A 139 -7.01 -19.89 -12.23
N ALA A 140 -7.39 -18.66 -12.59
CA ALA A 140 -8.13 -17.75 -11.72
C ALA A 140 -9.62 -17.63 -12.09
N ALA A 141 -10.45 -17.35 -11.10
CA ALA A 141 -11.78 -16.78 -11.25
C ALA A 141 -11.78 -15.35 -10.71
N PHE A 142 -12.48 -14.45 -11.39
CA PHE A 142 -12.54 -13.02 -11.07
C PHE A 142 -13.88 -12.67 -10.42
N VAL A 143 -13.88 -11.82 -9.38
CA VAL A 143 -15.05 -11.50 -8.57
C VAL A 143 -15.14 -9.99 -8.30
N LEU A 144 -16.03 -9.31 -9.01
CA LEU A 144 -16.31 -7.88 -8.86
C LEU A 144 -17.41 -7.62 -7.83
N VAL A 145 -17.14 -6.77 -6.84
CA VAL A 145 -18.15 -6.22 -5.91
C VAL A 145 -18.75 -4.94 -6.49
N ALA A 146 -20.02 -4.99 -6.91
CA ALA A 146 -20.76 -3.91 -7.57
C ALA A 146 -22.20 -3.72 -7.03
N GLY A 147 -22.41 -3.94 -5.73
CA GLY A 147 -23.72 -3.79 -5.07
C GLY A 147 -24.20 -2.34 -4.82
N GLY A 148 -23.41 -1.32 -5.20
CA GLY A 148 -23.66 0.09 -4.86
C GLY A 148 -23.96 1.02 -6.05
N LEU A 149 -24.95 1.89 -5.88
CA LEU A 149 -25.25 3.01 -6.79
C LEU A 149 -24.24 4.17 -6.66
N GLY A 150 -24.27 5.07 -7.65
CA GLY A 150 -23.43 6.26 -7.72
C GLY A 150 -23.88 7.45 -6.87
N GLU A 151 -24.91 7.35 -6.03
CA GLU A 151 -25.54 8.47 -5.32
C GLU A 151 -24.52 9.31 -4.51
N ARG A 152 -23.56 8.64 -3.85
CA ARG A 152 -22.31 9.18 -3.28
C ARG A 152 -21.68 10.33 -4.11
N LEU A 153 -21.61 10.09 -5.41
CA LEU A 153 -20.89 10.90 -6.40
C LEU A 153 -21.75 12.03 -6.99
N GLY A 154 -23.08 11.97 -6.81
CA GLY A 154 -24.04 12.76 -7.58
C GLY A 154 -24.45 12.12 -8.91
N TYR A 155 -24.37 10.78 -9.00
CA TYR A 155 -24.70 9.99 -10.20
C TYR A 155 -25.80 8.94 -9.90
N ASN A 156 -26.89 8.94 -10.66
CA ASN A 156 -28.06 8.09 -10.41
C ASN A 156 -27.95 6.67 -10.98
N GLY A 157 -26.90 6.37 -11.76
CA GLY A 157 -26.65 5.06 -12.35
C GLY A 157 -25.88 4.07 -11.46
N ILE A 158 -25.63 2.87 -11.99
CA ILE A 158 -24.69 1.91 -11.37
C ILE A 158 -23.26 2.40 -11.62
N LYS A 159 -22.41 2.41 -10.58
CA LYS A 159 -21.05 2.97 -10.70
C LYS A 159 -20.21 2.35 -11.81
N VAL A 160 -20.38 1.05 -12.06
CA VAL A 160 -19.62 0.30 -13.07
C VAL A 160 -19.94 0.72 -14.52
N ALA A 161 -21.03 1.47 -14.74
CA ALA A 161 -21.37 2.10 -16.00
C ALA A 161 -20.66 3.45 -16.23
N LEU A 162 -20.05 4.05 -15.20
CA LEU A 162 -19.32 5.32 -15.37
C LEU A 162 -18.13 5.15 -16.31
N PRO A 163 -17.88 6.11 -17.23
CA PRO A 163 -16.63 6.19 -17.97
C PRO A 163 -15.46 6.32 -17.00
N ALA A 164 -14.55 5.33 -17.02
CA ALA A 164 -13.31 5.36 -16.26
C ALA A 164 -12.40 6.50 -16.74
N GLU A 165 -12.49 6.80 -18.03
CA GLU A 165 -11.89 7.95 -18.71
C GLU A 165 -12.81 8.45 -19.84
N THR A 166 -12.67 9.70 -20.29
CA THR A 166 -13.52 10.31 -21.34
C THR A 166 -12.86 10.44 -22.71
N THR A 167 -11.60 10.02 -22.85
CA THR A 167 -10.88 10.04 -24.14
C THR A 167 -11.45 9.00 -25.11
N THR A 168 -11.70 7.78 -24.63
CA THR A 168 -12.42 6.72 -25.36
C THR A 168 -13.84 6.50 -24.85
N GLY A 169 -14.14 6.92 -23.61
CA GLY A 169 -15.46 6.72 -22.98
C GLY A 169 -15.68 5.31 -22.42
N THR A 170 -14.61 4.51 -22.27
CA THR A 170 -14.71 3.13 -21.80
C THR A 170 -15.21 3.10 -20.35
N CYS A 171 -16.32 2.41 -20.07
CA CYS A 171 -16.83 2.27 -18.71
C CYS A 171 -16.00 1.29 -17.87
N PHE A 172 -16.10 1.38 -16.54
CA PHE A 172 -15.37 0.47 -15.64
C PHE A 172 -15.65 -1.01 -15.96
N LEU A 173 -16.92 -1.39 -16.18
CA LEU A 173 -17.28 -2.79 -16.48
C LEU A 173 -16.64 -3.28 -17.78
N GLN A 174 -16.66 -2.47 -18.84
CA GLN A 174 -16.00 -2.78 -20.11
C GLN A 174 -14.48 -2.93 -19.92
N SER A 175 -13.85 -1.97 -19.24
CA SER A 175 -12.40 -1.98 -18.97
C SER A 175 -11.97 -3.25 -18.23
N TYR A 176 -12.75 -3.68 -17.23
CA TYR A 176 -12.51 -4.91 -16.48
C TYR A 176 -12.70 -6.17 -17.33
N ILE A 177 -13.76 -6.26 -18.12
CA ILE A 177 -13.99 -7.40 -19.02
C ILE A 177 -12.90 -7.51 -20.09
N GLU A 178 -12.57 -6.41 -20.78
CA GLU A 178 -11.50 -6.37 -21.78
C GLU A 178 -10.13 -6.74 -21.18
N SER A 179 -9.87 -6.38 -19.91
CA SER A 179 -8.65 -6.75 -19.20
C SER A 179 -8.60 -8.23 -18.83
N ILE A 180 -9.73 -8.82 -18.42
CA ILE A 180 -9.85 -10.27 -18.16
C ILE A 180 -9.67 -11.08 -19.46
N LEU A 181 -10.23 -10.60 -20.57
CA LEU A 181 -10.07 -11.26 -21.88
C LEU A 181 -8.62 -11.15 -22.39
N ALA A 182 -7.96 -10.00 -22.25
CA ALA A 182 -6.54 -9.86 -22.56
C ALA A 182 -5.66 -10.79 -21.70
N LEU A 183 -5.98 -10.95 -20.41
CA LEU A 183 -5.33 -11.94 -19.53
C LEU A 183 -5.56 -13.38 -19.99
N GLN A 184 -6.79 -13.75 -20.38
CA GLN A 184 -7.12 -15.08 -20.89
C GLN A 184 -6.37 -15.41 -22.19
N GLU A 185 -6.20 -14.42 -23.07
CA GLU A 185 -5.45 -14.55 -24.32
C GLU A 185 -3.95 -14.70 -24.06
N ALA A 186 -3.36 -13.79 -23.29
CA ALA A 186 -1.93 -13.81 -22.96
C ALA A 186 -1.52 -15.06 -22.15
N SER A 187 -2.37 -15.51 -21.21
CA SER A 187 -2.15 -16.73 -20.43
C SER A 187 -2.08 -17.96 -21.33
N GLY A 188 -3.03 -18.10 -22.26
CA GLY A 188 -3.05 -19.19 -23.24
C GLY A 188 -1.84 -19.17 -24.19
N MET A 189 -1.37 -17.99 -24.61
CA MET A 189 -0.18 -17.86 -25.45
C MET A 189 1.12 -18.29 -24.73
N LEU A 190 1.22 -18.09 -23.42
CA LEU A 190 2.40 -18.47 -22.63
C LEU A 190 2.46 -19.95 -22.26
N THR A 191 1.32 -20.66 -22.20
CA THR A 191 1.27 -22.06 -21.70
C THR A 191 1.04 -23.12 -22.80
N ARG A 192 1.51 -22.83 -24.01
CA ARG A 192 1.53 -23.67 -25.23
C ARG A 192 1.48 -25.18 -24.95
N GLY A 193 0.29 -25.77 -25.05
CA GLY A 193 0.05 -27.21 -24.85
C GLY A 193 -1.18 -27.51 -24.00
N THR A 194 -1.60 -26.59 -23.12
CA THR A 194 -2.91 -26.68 -22.47
C THR A 194 -4.03 -26.19 -23.39
N CYS A 195 -5.24 -26.74 -23.21
CA CYS A 195 -6.45 -26.13 -23.78
C CYS A 195 -6.65 -24.77 -23.10
N GLN A 196 -6.91 -23.72 -23.88
CA GLN A 196 -7.20 -22.39 -23.35
C GLN A 196 -8.45 -22.47 -22.45
N LYS A 197 -8.30 -22.18 -21.16
CA LYS A 197 -9.43 -22.10 -20.23
C LYS A 197 -10.15 -20.78 -20.42
N GLU A 198 -11.48 -20.81 -20.33
CA GLU A 198 -12.30 -19.61 -20.20
C GLU A 198 -12.27 -19.15 -18.74
N ILE A 199 -11.81 -17.93 -18.49
CA ILE A 199 -11.73 -17.35 -17.14
C ILE A 199 -13.15 -17.03 -16.65
N PRO A 200 -13.61 -17.56 -15.50
CA PRO A 200 -14.92 -17.20 -14.95
C PRO A 200 -14.92 -15.79 -14.37
N PHE A 201 -16.05 -15.08 -14.53
CA PHE A 201 -16.25 -13.74 -13.99
C PHE A 201 -17.58 -13.65 -13.22
N VAL A 202 -17.49 -13.36 -11.93
CA VAL A 202 -18.64 -13.11 -11.04
C VAL A 202 -18.78 -11.63 -10.79
N ILE A 203 -20.02 -11.13 -10.82
CA ILE A 203 -20.35 -9.79 -10.35
C ILE A 203 -21.35 -9.91 -9.20
N MET A 204 -20.96 -9.48 -8.00
CA MET A 204 -21.90 -9.30 -6.90
C MET A 204 -22.67 -7.99 -7.08
N THR A 205 -23.98 -8.10 -7.11
CA THR A 205 -24.97 -7.03 -7.34
C THR A 205 -25.92 -6.93 -6.14
N SER A 206 -26.73 -5.88 -6.08
CA SER A 206 -27.84 -5.76 -5.10
C SER A 206 -29.17 -5.57 -5.84
N ASP A 207 -30.31 -5.55 -5.12
CA ASP A 207 -31.62 -5.19 -5.73
C ASP A 207 -31.55 -3.89 -6.56
N ASP A 208 -30.71 -2.94 -6.15
CA ASP A 208 -30.62 -1.61 -6.74
C ASP A 208 -29.67 -1.57 -7.97
N THR A 209 -28.82 -2.60 -8.14
CA THR A 209 -27.85 -2.68 -9.26
C THR A 209 -28.05 -3.87 -10.20
N HIS A 210 -28.79 -4.92 -9.82
CA HIS A 210 -28.83 -6.19 -10.55
C HIS A 210 -29.33 -6.05 -12.00
N THR A 211 -30.59 -5.63 -12.20
CA THR A 211 -31.19 -5.50 -13.54
C THR A 211 -30.36 -4.56 -14.42
N ARG A 212 -30.01 -3.38 -13.90
CA ARG A 212 -29.16 -2.40 -14.60
C ARG A 212 -27.79 -2.95 -15.03
N THR A 213 -27.23 -3.90 -14.27
CA THR A 213 -25.96 -4.56 -14.62
C THR A 213 -26.17 -5.61 -15.71
N LEU A 214 -27.28 -6.35 -15.68
CA LEU A 214 -27.66 -7.26 -16.75
C LEU A 214 -27.96 -6.50 -18.05
N ASP A 215 -28.77 -5.44 -17.98
CA ASP A 215 -29.10 -4.55 -19.11
C ASP A 215 -27.82 -4.02 -19.78
N LEU A 216 -26.84 -3.57 -18.99
CA LEU A 216 -25.55 -3.06 -19.47
C LEU A 216 -24.72 -4.13 -20.16
N LEU A 217 -24.72 -5.37 -19.65
CA LEU A 217 -24.03 -6.50 -20.27
C LEU A 217 -24.71 -6.92 -21.59
N GLU A 218 -26.02 -7.16 -21.57
CA GLU A 218 -26.76 -7.67 -22.72
C GLU A 218 -26.77 -6.67 -23.88
N SER A 219 -27.04 -5.38 -23.61
CA SER A 219 -27.03 -4.32 -24.62
C SER A 219 -25.66 -4.11 -25.30
N ASN A 220 -24.56 -4.51 -24.65
CA ASN A 220 -23.20 -4.41 -25.17
C ASN A 220 -22.61 -5.77 -25.57
N SER A 221 -23.44 -6.81 -25.75
CA SER A 221 -22.98 -8.18 -26.08
C SER A 221 -21.87 -8.69 -25.15
N TYR A 222 -22.02 -8.43 -23.85
CA TYR A 222 -21.08 -8.78 -22.78
C TYR A 222 -19.65 -8.25 -23.01
N PHE A 223 -19.51 -7.17 -23.78
CA PHE A 223 -18.23 -6.57 -24.18
C PHE A 223 -17.24 -7.59 -24.81
N GLY A 224 -17.77 -8.60 -25.50
CA GLY A 224 -17.00 -9.67 -26.14
C GLY A 224 -16.68 -10.90 -25.26
N MET A 225 -16.99 -10.86 -23.97
CA MET A 225 -16.91 -12.05 -23.10
C MET A 225 -18.10 -12.97 -23.35
N LYS A 226 -17.91 -14.29 -23.25
CA LYS A 226 -19.02 -15.23 -23.46
C LYS A 226 -20.01 -15.13 -22.29
N PRO A 227 -21.34 -15.08 -22.51
CA PRO A 227 -22.34 -15.04 -21.43
C PRO A 227 -22.21 -16.22 -20.45
N ALA A 228 -21.69 -17.36 -20.89
CA ALA A 228 -21.41 -18.51 -20.05
C ALA A 228 -20.37 -18.24 -18.95
N GLN A 229 -19.36 -17.39 -19.23
CA GLN A 229 -18.31 -17.01 -18.27
C GLN A 229 -18.83 -16.11 -17.15
N VAL A 230 -19.85 -15.30 -17.43
CA VAL A 230 -20.37 -14.29 -16.49
C VAL A 230 -21.46 -14.89 -15.59
N LYS A 231 -21.40 -14.58 -14.29
CA LYS A 231 -22.44 -14.94 -13.32
C LYS A 231 -22.76 -13.73 -12.43
N LEU A 232 -24.02 -13.32 -12.39
CA LEU A 232 -24.49 -12.32 -11.44
C LEU A 232 -24.92 -13.03 -10.15
N LEU A 233 -24.27 -12.72 -9.03
CA LEU A 233 -24.76 -13.08 -7.70
C LEU A 233 -25.42 -11.84 -7.11
N LYS A 234 -26.62 -11.96 -6.55
CA LYS A 234 -27.34 -10.83 -5.97
C LYS A 234 -27.37 -10.95 -4.46
N GLN A 235 -26.77 -9.99 -3.76
CA GLN A 235 -26.88 -9.88 -2.31
C GLN A 235 -28.29 -9.44 -1.92
N GLU A 236 -28.75 -9.92 -0.77
CA GLU A 236 -30.02 -9.56 -0.17
C GLU A 236 -29.83 -8.46 0.90
N LYS A 237 -30.92 -7.80 1.30
CA LYS A 237 -30.88 -6.71 2.29
C LYS A 237 -31.30 -7.22 3.67
N VAL A 238 -30.53 -6.87 4.70
CA VAL A 238 -30.82 -7.21 6.11
C VAL A 238 -31.71 -6.15 6.78
N ALA A 239 -32.35 -6.53 7.88
CA ALA A 239 -33.25 -5.67 8.64
C ALA A 239 -32.50 -4.54 9.37
N CYS A 240 -33.04 -3.33 9.34
CA CYS A 240 -32.55 -2.21 10.12
C CYS A 240 -32.90 -2.35 11.61
N LEU A 241 -32.14 -1.67 12.47
CA LEU A 241 -32.27 -1.64 13.93
C LEU A 241 -32.42 -0.19 14.40
N ASP A 242 -33.43 0.11 15.22
CA ASP A 242 -33.75 1.48 15.68
C ASP A 242 -33.03 1.87 16.99
N ASP A 243 -32.62 0.90 17.80
CA ASP A 243 -32.00 1.15 19.10
C ASP A 243 -31.04 0.03 19.57
N ASN A 244 -30.49 0.22 20.77
CA ASN A 244 -29.55 -0.69 21.43
C ASN A 244 -30.17 -2.05 21.83
N ASP A 245 -31.50 -2.17 21.89
CA ASP A 245 -32.19 -3.41 22.29
C ASP A 245 -32.47 -4.34 21.10
N ALA A 246 -31.92 -3.96 19.93
CA ALA A 246 -32.12 -4.57 18.62
C ALA A 246 -33.59 -4.66 18.20
N ARG A 247 -34.38 -3.61 18.48
CA ARG A 247 -35.72 -3.49 17.87
C ARG A 247 -35.60 -3.22 16.38
N LEU A 248 -36.28 -4.02 15.56
CA LEU A 248 -36.29 -3.88 14.11
C LEU A 248 -36.99 -2.58 13.72
N ALA A 249 -36.35 -1.80 12.83
CA ALA A 249 -36.88 -0.52 12.38
C ALA A 249 -37.97 -0.70 11.32
N LEU A 250 -39.04 0.09 11.42
CA LEU A 250 -40.05 0.20 10.36
C LEU A 250 -39.62 1.24 9.30
N ASP A 251 -40.15 1.11 8.10
CA ASP A 251 -39.96 2.11 7.05
C ASP A 251 -40.65 3.43 7.45
N PRO A 252 -39.95 4.59 7.46
CA PRO A 252 -40.52 5.88 7.87
C PRO A 252 -41.76 6.32 7.07
N HIS A 253 -42.01 5.70 5.91
CA HIS A 253 -43.16 5.97 5.05
C HIS A 253 -44.14 4.78 4.96
N ASN A 254 -43.85 3.64 5.60
CA ASN A 254 -44.75 2.48 5.62
C ASN A 254 -44.64 1.65 6.92
N LYS A 255 -45.66 1.78 7.79
CA LYS A 255 -45.83 1.05 9.06
C LYS A 255 -45.97 -0.48 8.95
N TYR A 256 -46.16 -1.03 7.75
CA TYR A 256 -46.23 -2.48 7.47
C TYR A 256 -45.01 -2.98 6.67
N LYS A 257 -43.87 -2.28 6.75
CA LYS A 257 -42.64 -2.66 6.07
C LYS A 257 -41.46 -2.52 7.04
N ILE A 258 -40.67 -3.57 7.19
CA ILE A 258 -39.40 -3.49 7.90
C ILE A 258 -38.42 -2.72 7.01
N GLN A 259 -37.75 -1.70 7.55
CA GLN A 259 -36.72 -1.00 6.80
C GLN A 259 -35.51 -1.93 6.64
N THR A 260 -34.91 -1.96 5.44
CA THR A 260 -33.78 -2.84 5.13
C THR A 260 -32.63 -2.08 4.47
N LYS A 261 -31.41 -2.57 4.63
CA LYS A 261 -30.18 -2.01 4.05
C LYS A 261 -29.24 -3.14 3.60
N PRO A 262 -28.30 -2.90 2.66
CA PRO A 262 -27.25 -3.85 2.35
C PRO A 262 -26.43 -4.22 3.60
N HIS A 263 -26.12 -5.50 3.72
CA HIS A 263 -25.36 -6.09 4.82
C HIS A 263 -23.84 -5.81 4.74
N GLY A 264 -23.37 -5.28 3.60
CA GLY A 264 -21.97 -4.95 3.38
C GLY A 264 -21.47 -5.63 2.12
N HIS A 265 -20.19 -5.98 2.09
CA HIS A 265 -19.59 -6.70 0.96
C HIS A 265 -18.94 -8.03 1.36
N GLY A 266 -19.00 -8.40 2.64
CA GLY A 266 -18.67 -9.76 3.08
C GLY A 266 -19.63 -10.83 2.54
N ASP A 267 -20.86 -10.46 2.16
CA ASP A 267 -21.85 -11.33 1.48
C ASP A 267 -21.27 -12.08 0.27
N VAL A 268 -20.23 -11.54 -0.38
CA VAL A 268 -19.60 -12.18 -1.53
C VAL A 268 -19.09 -13.59 -1.21
N HIS A 269 -18.69 -13.84 0.03
CA HIS A 269 -18.19 -15.14 0.48
C HIS A 269 -19.33 -16.15 0.67
N SER A 270 -20.41 -15.77 1.35
CA SER A 270 -21.59 -16.62 1.55
C SER A 270 -22.34 -16.88 0.25
N LEU A 271 -22.41 -15.91 -0.67
CA LEU A 271 -23.01 -16.08 -2.01
C LEU A 271 -22.18 -17.03 -2.89
N LEU A 272 -20.84 -16.91 -2.89
CA LEU A 272 -19.97 -17.83 -3.64
C LEU A 272 -20.05 -19.27 -3.10
N TYR A 273 -20.09 -19.43 -1.77
CA TYR A 273 -20.24 -20.73 -1.13
C TYR A 273 -21.61 -21.37 -1.42
N SER A 274 -22.71 -20.66 -1.14
CA SER A 274 -24.07 -21.17 -1.32
C SER A 274 -24.49 -21.40 -2.79
N SER A 275 -23.87 -20.69 -3.75
CA SER A 275 -24.08 -20.94 -5.18
C SER A 275 -23.36 -22.19 -5.72
N GLY A 276 -22.48 -22.83 -4.93
CA GLY A 276 -21.69 -24.00 -5.35
C GLY A 276 -20.59 -23.69 -6.38
N LEU A 277 -20.43 -22.43 -6.82
CA LEU A 277 -19.46 -22.02 -7.84
C LEU A 277 -18.02 -22.38 -7.47
N LEU A 278 -17.66 -22.29 -6.18
CA LEU A 278 -16.31 -22.60 -5.71
C LEU A 278 -15.91 -24.06 -5.99
N ASN A 279 -16.83 -25.01 -5.74
CA ASN A 279 -16.60 -26.43 -6.02
C ASN A 279 -16.49 -26.68 -7.53
N LEU A 280 -17.38 -26.07 -8.33
CA LEU A 280 -17.32 -26.17 -9.81
C LEU A 280 -16.00 -25.63 -10.38
N TRP A 281 -15.42 -24.57 -9.77
CA TRP A 281 -14.12 -24.03 -10.15
C TRP A 281 -12.96 -24.92 -9.71
N HIS A 282 -13.05 -25.52 -8.52
CA HIS A 282 -12.05 -26.44 -8.00
C HIS A 282 -11.99 -27.72 -8.86
N ASP A 283 -13.14 -28.27 -9.23
CA ASP A 283 -13.26 -29.45 -10.10
C ASP A 283 -12.81 -29.15 -11.55
N ALA A 284 -12.94 -27.90 -12.00
CA ALA A 284 -12.34 -27.39 -13.25
C ALA A 284 -10.82 -27.12 -13.15
N GLY A 285 -10.20 -27.41 -12.01
CA GLY A 285 -8.78 -27.21 -11.74
C GLY A 285 -8.37 -25.74 -11.78
N LEU A 286 -9.20 -24.83 -11.27
CA LEU A 286 -8.80 -23.46 -10.95
C LEU A 286 -8.14 -23.44 -9.56
N ARG A 287 -7.25 -22.47 -9.35
CA ARG A 287 -6.43 -22.30 -8.15
C ARG A 287 -6.70 -21.00 -7.41
N TRP A 288 -7.16 -19.96 -8.09
CA TRP A 288 -7.24 -18.60 -7.53
C TRP A 288 -8.64 -18.00 -7.61
N VAL A 289 -9.00 -17.18 -6.62
CA VAL A 289 -10.15 -16.28 -6.67
C VAL A 289 -9.70 -14.85 -6.40
N ILE A 290 -9.96 -13.94 -7.33
CA ILE A 290 -9.49 -12.55 -7.31
C ILE A 290 -10.67 -11.61 -7.08
N PHE A 291 -10.74 -11.01 -5.89
CA PHE A 291 -11.79 -10.09 -5.46
C PHE A 291 -11.39 -8.64 -5.72
N PHE A 292 -12.30 -7.85 -6.30
CA PHE A 292 -12.06 -6.45 -6.61
C PHE A 292 -13.30 -5.55 -6.48
N GLN A 293 -13.10 -4.23 -6.64
CA GLN A 293 -14.08 -3.19 -6.32
C GLN A 293 -14.52 -2.39 -7.55
N ASP A 294 -15.71 -1.79 -7.46
CA ASP A 294 -16.47 -1.12 -8.52
C ASP A 294 -15.76 -0.07 -9.41
N THR A 295 -14.80 0.71 -8.89
CA THR A 295 -14.38 1.99 -9.51
C THR A 295 -12.87 2.29 -9.46
N ASN A 296 -12.01 1.29 -9.30
CA ASN A 296 -10.55 1.49 -9.38
C ASN A 296 -10.05 1.30 -10.82
N GLY A 297 -9.75 2.40 -11.53
CA GLY A 297 -9.38 2.37 -12.96
C GLY A 297 -7.98 1.84 -13.26
N LEU A 298 -7.12 1.71 -12.23
CA LEU A 298 -5.72 1.30 -12.38
C LEU A 298 -5.48 -0.19 -12.12
N LEU A 299 -6.44 -0.87 -11.49
CA LEU A 299 -6.30 -2.19 -10.88
C LEU A 299 -5.58 -3.25 -11.72
N PHE A 300 -5.95 -3.39 -13.00
CA PHE A 300 -5.42 -4.44 -13.86
C PHE A 300 -3.95 -4.26 -14.26
N LYS A 301 -3.33 -3.11 -13.95
CA LYS A 301 -1.88 -2.89 -14.02
C LYS A 301 -1.12 -3.52 -12.85
N ALA A 302 -1.81 -3.84 -11.75
CA ALA A 302 -1.26 -4.44 -10.54
C ALA A 302 -1.57 -5.94 -10.41
N ILE A 303 -2.76 -6.38 -10.86
CA ILE A 303 -3.22 -7.78 -10.75
C ILE A 303 -2.18 -8.81 -11.25
N PRO A 304 -1.51 -8.65 -12.42
CA PRO A 304 -0.58 -9.66 -12.91
C PRO A 304 0.57 -9.92 -11.93
N ALA A 305 1.33 -8.89 -11.56
CA ALA A 305 2.45 -9.06 -10.63
C ALA A 305 2.00 -9.47 -9.21
N SER A 306 0.84 -9.01 -8.72
CA SER A 306 0.27 -9.50 -7.46
C SER A 306 -0.13 -10.99 -7.51
N LEU A 307 -0.63 -11.48 -8.65
CA LEU A 307 -0.94 -12.91 -8.83
C LEU A 307 0.34 -13.75 -8.89
N GLY A 308 1.38 -13.27 -9.58
CA GLY A 308 2.69 -13.92 -9.60
C GLY A 308 3.35 -13.98 -8.23
N VAL A 309 3.23 -12.93 -7.41
CA VAL A 309 3.62 -12.97 -5.99
C VAL A 309 2.82 -14.04 -5.24
N SER A 310 1.50 -14.07 -5.39
CA SER A 310 0.63 -15.06 -4.73
C SER A 310 1.06 -16.50 -5.02
N ALA A 311 1.33 -16.81 -6.29
CA ALA A 311 1.77 -18.12 -6.74
C ALA A 311 3.18 -18.49 -6.25
N THR A 312 4.12 -17.55 -6.35
CA THR A 312 5.54 -17.78 -6.00
C THR A 312 5.77 -17.87 -4.49
N LYS A 313 5.08 -17.04 -3.70
CA LYS A 313 5.12 -17.05 -2.23
C LYS A 313 4.12 -18.05 -1.62
N GLN A 314 3.29 -18.67 -2.46
CA GLN A 314 2.25 -19.63 -2.10
C GLN A 314 1.29 -19.08 -1.02
N TYR A 315 0.90 -17.81 -1.15
CA TYR A 315 -0.02 -17.18 -0.21
C TYR A 315 -1.43 -17.76 -0.33
N HIS A 316 -2.02 -18.16 0.80
CA HIS A 316 -3.43 -18.54 0.89
C HIS A 316 -4.34 -17.32 0.75
N VAL A 317 -3.84 -16.16 1.19
CA VAL A 317 -4.44 -14.84 0.98
C VAL A 317 -3.32 -13.84 0.69
N ASN A 318 -3.46 -13.07 -0.38
CA ASN A 318 -2.62 -11.93 -0.70
C ASN A 318 -3.48 -10.68 -0.87
N SER A 319 -3.37 -9.72 0.06
CA SER A 319 -4.01 -8.41 -0.07
C SER A 319 -3.13 -7.48 -0.92
N ILE A 320 -3.68 -6.90 -1.99
CA ILE A 320 -2.98 -5.81 -2.70
C ILE A 320 -3.06 -4.56 -1.81
N ALA A 321 -1.91 -3.93 -1.61
CA ALA A 321 -1.74 -2.75 -0.77
C ALA A 321 -0.95 -1.65 -1.50
N VAL A 322 -0.98 -0.44 -0.95
CA VAL A 322 -0.18 0.69 -1.42
C VAL A 322 0.46 1.43 -0.25
N GLN A 323 1.41 2.31 -0.55
CA GLN A 323 1.93 3.26 0.43
C GLN A 323 0.82 4.28 0.76
N ARG A 324 0.32 4.28 2.01
CA ARG A 324 -0.68 5.26 2.52
C ARG A 324 -0.03 6.23 3.50
N LYS A 325 -0.61 7.41 3.66
CA LYS A 325 -0.27 8.30 4.77
C LYS A 325 -0.88 7.78 6.06
N ALA A 326 -0.24 8.06 7.19
CA ALA A 326 -0.81 7.82 8.49
C ALA A 326 -2.14 8.56 8.66
N LYS A 327 -3.13 7.89 9.27
CA LYS A 327 -4.50 8.37 9.49
C LYS A 327 -5.30 8.69 8.21
N GLU A 328 -4.80 8.30 7.04
CA GLU A 328 -5.59 8.24 5.81
C GLU A 328 -6.75 7.23 5.97
N ALA A 329 -7.88 7.46 5.29
CA ALA A 329 -9.11 6.66 5.43
C ALA A 329 -9.04 5.31 4.68
N ILE A 330 -7.98 4.54 4.96
CA ILE A 330 -7.61 3.26 4.34
C ILE A 330 -7.06 2.37 5.46
N GLY A 331 -7.59 1.16 5.62
CA GLY A 331 -7.13 0.21 6.64
C GLY A 331 -5.66 -0.17 6.49
N GLY A 332 -4.98 -0.40 7.62
CA GLY A 332 -3.58 -0.81 7.67
C GLY A 332 -3.43 -2.32 7.75
N ILE A 333 -2.65 -2.91 6.84
CA ILE A 333 -2.22 -4.31 6.97
C ILE A 333 -1.27 -4.40 8.16
N THR A 334 -1.68 -5.17 9.18
CA THR A 334 -1.10 -5.20 10.52
C THR A 334 -0.90 -6.64 10.98
N ARG A 335 0.25 -6.95 11.59
CA ARG A 335 0.41 -8.21 12.35
C ARG A 335 -0.10 -7.97 13.77
N LEU A 336 -1.08 -8.74 14.20
CA LEU A 336 -1.52 -8.79 15.60
C LEU A 336 -0.93 -10.04 16.27
N THR A 337 -0.51 -9.91 17.53
CA THR A 337 -0.04 -11.03 18.37
C THR A 337 -0.66 -10.95 19.76
N HIS A 338 -1.37 -11.99 20.18
CA HIS A 338 -1.87 -12.15 21.54
C HIS A 338 -0.84 -12.89 22.42
N SER A 339 -0.69 -12.44 23.67
CA SER A 339 0.08 -13.14 24.71
C SER A 339 -0.88 -13.75 25.75
N ASP A 340 -0.97 -15.07 25.80
CA ASP A 340 -1.96 -15.76 26.63
C ASP A 340 -1.55 -15.72 28.13
N GLU A 341 -2.25 -14.89 28.93
CA GLU A 341 -2.03 -14.80 30.38
C GLU A 341 -2.59 -16.04 31.13
N SER A 342 -1.78 -17.10 31.22
CA SER A 342 -2.11 -18.25 32.09
C SER A 342 -0.88 -18.95 32.71
N VAL A 343 0.12 -18.18 33.17
CA VAL A 343 1.27 -18.72 33.92
C VAL A 343 0.86 -19.04 35.36
N ALA A 344 0.22 -20.19 35.57
CA ALA A 344 -0.12 -20.71 36.89
C ALA A 344 1.14 -21.28 37.59
N THR A 345 1.67 -20.54 38.56
CA THR A 345 2.94 -20.82 39.26
C THR A 345 3.01 -22.21 39.90
N THR A 346 3.65 -23.17 39.22
CA THR A 346 3.93 -24.52 39.73
C THR A 346 5.42 -24.83 39.60
N ARG A 347 5.99 -25.59 40.55
CA ARG A 347 7.45 -25.73 40.73
C ARG A 347 8.07 -26.85 39.88
N PHE A 348 9.31 -26.59 39.44
CA PHE A 348 10.40 -27.51 39.07
C PHE A 348 10.08 -29.01 38.85
N GLY A 349 10.28 -29.45 37.60
CA GLY A 349 10.60 -30.82 37.20
C GLY A 349 11.49 -30.77 35.96
N GLU A 350 12.52 -31.61 35.88
CA GLU A 350 13.56 -31.53 34.84
C GLU A 350 13.28 -32.42 33.61
N VAL A 351 13.70 -31.95 32.42
CA VAL A 351 14.19 -32.71 31.24
C VAL A 351 13.17 -33.73 30.63
N THR A 352 12.84 -33.67 29.33
CA THR A 352 13.77 -33.85 28.20
C THR A 352 13.44 -33.02 26.96
N THR A 353 14.47 -32.70 26.17
CA THR A 353 14.41 -31.94 24.92
C THR A 353 14.08 -32.77 23.68
N SER A 354 13.34 -32.18 22.74
CA SER A 354 13.45 -32.47 21.30
C SER A 354 13.59 -31.14 20.56
N GLN A 355 14.60 -30.99 19.70
CA GLN A 355 14.99 -29.69 19.13
C GLN A 355 14.22 -29.37 17.83
N THR A 356 13.80 -28.11 17.68
CA THR A 356 13.26 -27.56 16.43
C THR A 356 14.36 -26.88 15.60
N THR A 357 14.63 -27.38 14.40
CA THR A 357 15.56 -26.77 13.45
C THR A 357 14.90 -25.65 12.63
N GLY A 358 15.47 -24.44 12.59
CA GLY A 358 15.08 -23.43 11.59
C GLY A 358 15.40 -21.96 11.84
N GLU A 359 15.71 -21.53 13.07
CA GLU A 359 15.55 -20.12 13.49
C GLU A 359 16.52 -19.06 12.89
N LEU A 360 17.54 -19.44 12.12
CA LEU A 360 18.63 -18.55 11.67
C LEU A 360 18.65 -18.14 10.20
N GLN A 361 17.58 -18.38 9.46
CA GLN A 361 17.34 -17.68 8.19
C GLN A 361 17.06 -16.16 8.40
N ASN A 362 16.87 -15.72 9.65
CA ASN A 362 16.42 -14.38 10.03
C ASN A 362 17.49 -13.27 10.07
N ILE A 363 18.73 -13.52 9.63
CA ILE A 363 19.68 -12.43 9.37
C ILE A 363 19.32 -11.82 8.00
N GLN A 364 18.60 -10.68 8.05
CA GLN A 364 18.24 -9.87 6.89
C GLN A 364 19.43 -9.68 5.95
N ALA A 365 19.22 -9.79 4.64
CA ALA A 365 20.28 -9.76 3.63
C ALA A 365 21.22 -8.54 3.73
N ALA A 366 20.71 -7.37 4.14
CA ALA A 366 21.49 -6.14 4.34
C ALA A 366 22.56 -6.23 5.47
N TYR A 367 22.42 -7.19 6.39
CA TYR A 367 23.32 -7.40 7.53
C TYR A 367 24.17 -8.67 7.43
N ARG A 368 24.03 -9.46 6.35
CA ARG A 368 24.93 -10.56 6.05
C ARG A 368 26.34 -10.04 5.77
N LEU A 369 27.38 -10.77 6.18
CA LEU A 369 28.76 -10.36 5.94
C LEU A 369 29.03 -10.21 4.44
N ASN A 370 29.47 -9.02 4.01
CA ASN A 370 29.76 -8.68 2.61
C ASN A 370 31.17 -8.06 2.44
N GLY A 371 32.08 -8.34 3.38
CA GLY A 371 33.44 -7.80 3.44
C GLY A 371 33.57 -6.32 3.81
N LYS A 372 32.49 -5.53 3.74
CA LYS A 372 32.48 -4.09 4.09
C LYS A 372 31.77 -3.77 5.41
N ASN A 373 30.94 -4.69 5.92
CA ASN A 373 30.09 -4.48 7.10
C ASN A 373 30.51 -5.30 8.34
N TYR A 374 31.74 -5.85 8.36
CA TYR A 374 32.22 -6.81 9.37
C TYR A 374 31.87 -6.44 10.82
N LEU A 375 32.13 -5.21 11.26
CA LEU A 375 31.79 -4.73 12.61
C LEU A 375 30.31 -4.97 12.98
N LYS A 376 29.38 -4.61 12.07
CA LYS A 376 27.94 -4.74 12.30
C LYS A 376 27.50 -6.20 12.33
N TRP A 377 28.07 -7.01 11.43
CA TRP A 377 27.84 -8.45 11.38
C TRP A 377 28.36 -9.18 12.64
N PHE A 378 29.61 -8.91 13.02
CA PHE A 378 30.28 -9.50 14.19
C PHE A 378 29.48 -9.26 15.47
N GLN A 379 29.08 -8.00 15.71
CA GLN A 379 28.30 -7.62 16.89
C GLN A 379 26.93 -8.32 16.91
N LEU A 380 26.27 -8.46 15.75
CA LEU A 380 24.97 -9.13 15.63
C LEU A 380 25.08 -10.63 15.91
N VAL A 381 26.00 -11.33 15.24
CA VAL A 381 26.20 -12.78 15.40
C VAL A 381 26.68 -13.14 16.82
N GLN A 382 27.61 -12.37 17.39
CA GLN A 382 28.08 -12.59 18.77
C GLN A 382 26.94 -12.37 19.78
N THR A 383 26.09 -11.35 19.59
CA THR A 383 24.94 -11.08 20.46
C THR A 383 23.89 -12.20 20.34
N PHE A 384 23.63 -12.67 19.12
CA PHE A 384 22.72 -13.79 18.88
C PHE A 384 23.18 -15.08 19.60
N LEU A 385 24.42 -15.51 19.37
CA LEU A 385 24.96 -16.75 19.95
C LEU A 385 25.08 -16.67 21.47
N LYS A 386 25.33 -15.46 22.02
CA LYS A 386 25.23 -15.21 23.46
C LYS A 386 23.79 -15.37 23.98
N GLY A 387 22.80 -14.87 23.26
CA GLY A 387 21.38 -15.04 23.60
C GLY A 387 20.89 -16.49 23.56
N LYS A 388 21.50 -17.33 22.73
CA LYS A 388 21.27 -18.80 22.68
C LYS A 388 22.19 -19.63 23.59
N GLY A 389 23.09 -19.00 24.34
CA GLY A 389 24.07 -19.69 25.20
C GLY A 389 25.18 -20.44 24.48
N LYS A 390 25.26 -20.40 23.15
CA LYS A 390 26.24 -21.14 22.31
C LYS A 390 27.54 -20.39 22.05
N LEU A 391 27.82 -19.31 22.78
CA LEU A 391 29.04 -18.49 22.60
C LEU A 391 30.34 -19.28 22.86
N SER A 392 30.30 -20.36 23.63
CA SER A 392 31.44 -21.27 23.90
C SER A 392 32.01 -21.95 22.64
N HIS A 393 31.18 -22.20 21.63
CA HIS A 393 31.58 -22.81 20.36
C HIS A 393 32.58 -21.92 19.61
N LEU A 394 32.33 -20.60 19.57
CA LEU A 394 33.25 -19.62 18.96
C LEU A 394 34.58 -19.46 19.71
N LEU A 395 34.65 -19.91 20.97
CA LEU A 395 35.87 -19.95 21.78
C LEU A 395 36.57 -21.32 21.68
N GLY A 396 35.87 -22.35 21.19
CA GLY A 396 36.31 -23.73 21.13
C GLY A 396 36.75 -24.27 22.49
N THR A 397 35.91 -24.07 23.52
CA THR A 397 36.08 -24.61 24.87
C THR A 397 35.21 -25.86 25.06
N GLY A 398 35.14 -26.72 24.04
CA GLY A 398 34.39 -27.97 24.03
C GLY A 398 35.17 -29.14 24.64
N PRO A 399 34.52 -30.31 24.79
CA PRO A 399 35.20 -31.57 25.11
C PRO A 399 36.12 -32.04 23.96
N GLU A 400 37.04 -32.96 24.25
CA GLU A 400 37.92 -33.58 23.26
C GLU A 400 37.32 -34.88 22.68
N LYS A 401 37.83 -35.32 21.51
CA LYS A 401 37.38 -36.53 20.81
C LYS A 401 37.69 -37.79 21.62
N GLY A 402 36.70 -38.24 22.39
CA GLY A 402 36.78 -39.36 23.35
C GLY A 402 35.94 -39.15 24.61
N ASP A 403 35.52 -37.92 24.91
CA ASP A 403 34.51 -37.66 25.96
C ASP A 403 33.12 -38.18 25.50
N PRO A 404 32.34 -38.87 26.35
CA PRO A 404 30.96 -39.26 26.05
C PRO A 404 30.00 -38.10 25.68
N LYS A 405 30.39 -36.85 25.95
CA LYS A 405 29.65 -35.64 25.56
C LYS A 405 30.14 -35.03 24.24
N PHE A 406 31.15 -35.63 23.60
CA PHE A 406 31.72 -35.09 22.38
C PHE A 406 30.70 -35.08 21.22
N GLU A 407 30.02 -36.20 20.95
CA GLU A 407 29.09 -36.30 19.81
C GLU A 407 27.96 -35.26 19.89
N ALA A 408 27.32 -35.12 21.06
CA ALA A 408 26.29 -34.11 21.29
C ALA A 408 26.82 -32.66 21.21
N TRP A 409 28.12 -32.44 21.40
CA TRP A 409 28.75 -31.12 21.22
C TRP A 409 29.13 -30.87 19.75
N ASP A 410 29.58 -31.90 19.01
CA ASP A 410 29.94 -31.87 17.58
C ASP A 410 28.69 -31.64 16.69
N GLU A 411 27.55 -32.22 17.07
CA GLU A 411 26.23 -31.93 16.48
C GLU A 411 25.84 -30.45 16.70
N GLU A 412 26.00 -29.93 17.92
CA GLU A 412 25.70 -28.53 18.22
C GLU A 412 26.68 -27.54 17.56
N ASP A 413 27.96 -27.89 17.42
CA ASP A 413 28.95 -27.09 16.70
C ASP A 413 28.60 -27.06 15.19
N SER A 414 28.22 -28.20 14.61
CA SER A 414 27.73 -28.31 13.23
C SER A 414 26.50 -27.43 12.96
N MET A 415 25.59 -27.31 13.95
CA MET A 415 24.48 -26.35 13.87
C MET A 415 24.99 -24.90 13.85
N VAL A 416 25.95 -24.54 14.72
CA VAL A 416 26.55 -23.19 14.74
C VAL A 416 27.31 -22.89 13.43
N MET A 417 28.01 -23.88 12.83
CA MET A 417 28.66 -23.74 11.51
C MET A 417 27.64 -23.39 10.42
N SER A 418 26.51 -24.11 10.37
CA SER A 418 25.40 -23.81 9.45
C SER A 418 24.85 -22.39 9.64
N TRP A 419 24.74 -21.93 10.89
CA TRP A 419 24.31 -20.56 11.21
C TRP A 419 25.33 -19.50 10.79
N LEU A 420 26.63 -19.79 10.90
CA LEU A 420 27.70 -18.92 10.43
C LEU A 420 27.67 -18.77 8.91
N TRP A 421 27.63 -19.87 8.14
CA TRP A 421 27.57 -19.79 6.66
C TRP A 421 26.34 -19.00 6.17
N ASN A 422 25.16 -19.28 6.73
CA ASN A 422 23.92 -18.56 6.37
C ASN A 422 23.93 -17.06 6.74
N SER A 423 24.85 -16.62 7.61
CA SER A 423 25.03 -15.21 7.99
C SER A 423 25.92 -14.42 7.02
N MET A 424 26.45 -15.03 5.96
CA MET A 424 27.40 -14.43 5.01
C MET A 424 26.82 -14.38 3.59
N THR A 425 27.49 -13.66 2.68
CA THR A 425 27.29 -13.82 1.23
C THR A 425 27.97 -15.12 0.74
N PRO A 426 27.44 -15.81 -0.30
CA PRO A 426 28.03 -17.04 -0.84
C PRO A 426 29.53 -16.95 -1.09
N ASP A 427 29.97 -15.88 -1.77
CA ASP A 427 31.38 -15.56 -2.08
C ASP A 427 32.33 -15.56 -0.86
N ILE A 428 31.79 -15.47 0.36
CA ILE A 428 32.53 -15.48 1.63
C ILE A 428 32.32 -16.81 2.37
N SER A 429 31.10 -17.35 2.44
CA SER A 429 30.85 -18.66 3.06
C SER A 429 31.62 -19.78 2.38
N ASP A 430 31.76 -19.72 1.06
CA ASP A 430 32.41 -20.77 0.26
C ASP A 430 33.92 -20.83 0.55
N THR A 431 34.53 -19.73 1.01
CA THR A 431 35.95 -19.71 1.44
C THR A 431 36.20 -20.44 2.76
N CYS A 432 35.16 -20.63 3.58
CA CYS A 432 35.23 -21.26 4.90
C CYS A 432 34.36 -22.52 5.03
N MET A 433 33.75 -23.00 3.95
CA MET A 433 32.86 -24.17 3.93
C MET A 433 33.57 -25.49 4.29
N PHE A 434 34.88 -25.56 4.07
CA PHE A 434 35.71 -26.75 4.34
C PHE A 434 36.43 -26.73 5.71
N LEU A 435 36.17 -25.71 6.56
CA LEU A 435 36.72 -25.66 7.92
C LEU A 435 35.90 -26.55 8.85
N SER A 436 36.56 -27.19 9.82
CA SER A 436 35.99 -28.32 10.57
C SER A 436 35.25 -27.96 11.87
N THR A 437 35.29 -26.69 12.31
CA THR A 437 34.55 -26.22 13.50
C THR A 437 34.02 -24.80 13.31
N ALA A 438 33.01 -24.43 14.10
CA ALA A 438 32.49 -23.07 14.19
C ALA A 438 33.56 -22.07 14.67
N LYS A 439 34.49 -22.52 15.52
CA LYS A 439 35.65 -21.75 15.98
C LYS A 439 36.56 -21.36 14.82
N ASP A 440 36.88 -22.32 13.95
CA ASP A 440 37.80 -22.10 12.83
C ASP A 440 37.20 -21.16 11.79
N ILE A 441 35.90 -21.32 11.48
CA ILE A 441 35.14 -20.37 10.63
C ILE A 441 35.18 -18.96 11.24
N TRP A 442 34.88 -18.84 12.53
CA TRP A 442 34.81 -17.54 13.21
C TRP A 442 36.16 -16.83 13.26
N GLU A 443 37.23 -17.54 13.63
CA GLU A 443 38.57 -16.96 13.72
C GLU A 443 39.19 -16.71 12.33
N SER A 444 38.90 -17.53 11.31
CA SER A 444 39.27 -17.27 9.92
C SER A 444 38.63 -15.96 9.41
N ILE A 445 37.31 -15.85 9.51
CA ILE A 445 36.55 -14.66 9.08
C ILE A 445 36.97 -13.42 9.87
N ARG A 446 37.27 -13.56 11.16
CA ARG A 446 37.88 -12.51 11.97
C ARG A 446 39.25 -12.11 11.42
N GLN A 447 40.17 -13.02 11.15
CA GLN A 447 41.50 -12.68 10.64
C GLN A 447 41.46 -12.05 9.24
N THR A 448 40.52 -12.42 8.38
CA THR A 448 40.36 -11.83 7.03
C THR A 448 39.70 -10.44 7.04
N TYR A 449 38.73 -10.18 7.92
CA TYR A 449 37.89 -8.97 7.85
C TYR A 449 37.96 -8.03 9.09
N SER A 450 38.56 -8.46 10.21
CA SER A 450 38.69 -7.65 11.43
C SER A 450 39.83 -6.64 11.34
N LYS A 451 39.58 -5.48 10.71
CA LYS A 451 40.50 -4.32 10.63
C LYS A 451 40.81 -3.63 11.97
N VAL A 452 40.77 -4.34 13.09
CA VAL A 452 41.10 -3.82 14.42
C VAL A 452 42.59 -3.47 14.46
N LYS A 453 42.93 -2.24 14.87
CA LYS A 453 44.28 -1.63 14.78
C LYS A 453 44.74 -1.24 13.35
N ASP A 454 43.86 -1.23 12.34
CA ASP A 454 44.17 -0.62 11.04
C ASP A 454 44.27 0.92 11.15
N ALA A 455 45.51 1.43 11.21
CA ALA A 455 45.79 2.85 11.32
C ALA A 455 45.31 3.66 10.10
N THR A 456 45.20 3.05 8.91
CA THR A 456 44.73 3.72 7.70
C THR A 456 43.22 3.95 7.77
N GLN A 457 42.42 3.01 8.31
CA GLN A 457 41.00 3.24 8.55
C GLN A 457 40.74 4.29 9.63
N VAL A 458 41.52 4.28 10.73
CA VAL A 458 41.42 5.34 11.75
C VAL A 458 41.75 6.72 11.16
N TYR A 459 42.73 6.82 10.27
CA TYR A 459 43.05 8.04 9.55
C TYR A 459 41.95 8.48 8.58
N GLU A 460 41.39 7.55 7.80
CA GLU A 460 40.30 7.80 6.85
C GLU A 460 39.03 8.31 7.57
N VAL A 461 38.67 7.70 8.69
CA VAL A 461 37.52 8.14 9.52
C VAL A 461 37.80 9.52 10.14
N LYS A 462 39.02 9.80 10.63
CA LYS A 462 39.38 11.14 11.12
C LYS A 462 39.30 12.23 10.04
N ILE A 463 39.69 11.93 8.79
CA ILE A 463 39.48 12.84 7.66
C ILE A 463 37.99 13.10 7.43
N LYS A 464 37.16 12.04 7.40
CA LYS A 464 35.70 12.17 7.21
C LYS A 464 35.06 13.04 8.29
N THR A 465 35.40 12.82 9.56
CA THR A 465 34.93 13.62 10.71
C THR A 465 35.33 15.09 10.58
N ALA A 466 36.59 15.40 10.30
CA ALA A 466 37.08 16.78 10.19
C ALA A 466 36.49 17.54 8.97
N ALA A 467 36.26 16.83 7.87
CA ALA A 467 35.65 17.37 6.65
C ALA A 467 34.13 17.54 6.74
N LEU A 468 33.45 16.85 7.66
CA LEU A 468 32.00 16.88 7.77
C LEU A 468 31.52 18.21 8.35
N LYS A 469 30.71 18.93 7.56
CA LYS A 469 30.02 20.17 7.93
C LYS A 469 28.51 20.00 7.77
N GLN A 470 27.74 20.77 8.56
CA GLN A 470 26.29 20.79 8.53
C GLN A 470 25.78 21.15 7.12
N GLY A 471 26.08 22.37 6.65
CA GLY A 471 25.61 22.85 5.35
C GLY A 471 24.08 22.89 5.31
N ASN A 472 23.49 22.30 4.27
CA ASN A 472 22.04 22.27 4.08
C ASN A 472 21.31 21.16 4.90
N LYS A 473 21.98 20.52 5.86
CA LYS A 473 21.38 19.49 6.73
C LYS A 473 20.86 20.12 8.01
N SER A 474 19.82 19.53 8.59
CA SER A 474 19.44 19.84 9.97
C SER A 474 20.56 19.48 10.95
N VAL A 475 20.55 20.14 12.11
CA VAL A 475 21.44 19.84 13.24
C VAL A 475 21.28 18.38 13.67
N THR A 476 20.08 17.82 13.53
CA THR A 476 19.76 16.42 13.87
C THR A 476 20.49 15.42 12.96
N GLU A 477 20.39 15.58 11.64
CA GLU A 477 21.06 14.70 10.66
C GLU A 477 22.58 14.81 10.76
N TYR A 478 23.10 16.03 10.90
CA TYR A 478 24.53 16.30 11.09
C TYR A 478 25.08 15.60 12.35
N ALA A 479 24.34 15.67 13.47
CA ALA A 479 24.71 14.97 14.72
C ALA A 479 24.70 13.43 14.58
N ILE A 480 23.76 12.86 13.83
CA ILE A 480 23.68 11.41 13.59
C ILE A 480 24.88 10.93 12.76
N LEU A 481 25.24 11.66 11.69
CA LEU A 481 26.37 11.31 10.83
C LEU A 481 27.71 11.32 11.60
N LEU A 482 27.94 12.32 12.47
CA LEU A 482 29.12 12.33 13.35
C LEU A 482 29.12 11.18 14.36
N LYS A 483 27.98 10.91 15.02
CA LYS A 483 27.85 9.81 15.99
C LYS A 483 28.22 8.46 15.37
N ASN A 484 27.80 8.20 14.13
CA ASN A 484 28.15 7.00 13.41
C ASN A 484 29.67 6.91 13.12
N LEU A 485 30.29 8.00 12.66
CA LEU A 485 31.74 8.05 12.41
C LEU A 485 32.58 7.87 13.69
N TRP A 486 32.17 8.47 14.81
CA TRP A 486 32.88 8.28 16.08
C TRP A 486 32.72 6.87 16.64
N GLN A 487 31.56 6.22 16.49
CA GLN A 487 31.38 4.81 16.88
C GLN A 487 32.25 3.86 16.04
N GLU A 488 32.38 4.12 14.74
CA GLU A 488 33.31 3.39 13.87
C GLU A 488 34.77 3.61 14.30
N MET A 489 35.15 4.85 14.63
CA MET A 489 36.48 5.19 15.13
C MET A 489 36.82 4.51 16.47
N ASP A 490 35.86 4.45 17.41
CA ASP A 490 36.03 3.79 18.72
C ASP A 490 36.34 2.30 18.55
N HIS A 491 35.68 1.63 17.61
CA HIS A 491 35.91 0.21 17.33
C HIS A 491 37.33 -0.04 16.80
N TYR A 492 37.77 0.70 15.78
CA TYR A 492 39.10 0.47 15.19
C TYR A 492 40.25 0.81 16.15
N GLN A 493 40.06 1.74 17.09
CA GLN A 493 41.08 2.15 18.06
C GLN A 493 41.25 1.18 19.24
N CYS A 494 40.22 0.40 19.61
CA CYS A 494 40.28 -0.74 20.54
C CYS A 494 41.15 -0.50 21.81
N ILE A 495 40.77 0.50 22.61
CA ILE A 495 41.55 0.94 23.79
C ILE A 495 41.31 -0.02 24.98
N GLU A 496 42.21 -0.98 25.18
CA GLU A 496 42.22 -1.86 26.36
C GLU A 496 42.68 -1.08 27.62
N MET A 497 41.77 -0.85 28.57
CA MET A 497 42.05 -0.09 29.79
C MET A 497 42.11 -0.99 31.02
N LYS A 498 43.23 -0.93 31.76
CA LYS A 498 43.51 -1.80 32.92
C LYS A 498 43.04 -1.22 34.27
N CYS A 499 42.54 0.02 34.28
CA CYS A 499 42.06 0.72 35.47
C CYS A 499 40.71 1.40 35.17
N SER A 500 39.79 1.38 36.14
CA SER A 500 38.45 1.96 35.97
C SER A 500 38.44 3.50 36.05
N GLU A 501 39.37 4.10 36.80
CA GLU A 501 39.39 5.55 37.04
C GLU A 501 39.92 6.30 35.80
N ASP A 502 41.04 5.83 35.23
CA ASP A 502 41.58 6.29 33.95
C ASP A 502 40.54 6.20 32.82
N ALA A 503 39.73 5.12 32.82
CA ALA A 503 38.66 4.92 31.84
C ALA A 503 37.54 5.98 31.94
N THR A 504 37.26 6.51 33.13
CA THR A 504 36.32 7.64 33.26
C THR A 504 36.94 8.97 32.83
N THR A 505 38.23 9.16 33.10
CA THR A 505 38.99 10.36 32.70
C THR A 505 39.12 10.44 31.18
N LEU A 506 39.48 9.33 30.52
CA LEU A 506 39.59 9.27 29.06
C LEU A 506 38.22 9.44 28.37
N LYS A 507 37.13 8.90 28.92
CA LYS A 507 35.78 9.13 28.40
C LYS A 507 35.39 10.61 28.42
N LYS A 508 35.67 11.33 29.52
CA LYS A 508 35.46 12.79 29.61
C LYS A 508 36.30 13.57 28.58
N PHE A 509 37.54 13.13 28.33
CA PHE A 509 38.40 13.73 27.30
C PHE A 509 37.82 13.51 25.89
N ILE A 510 37.47 12.27 25.54
CA ILE A 510 36.89 11.92 24.24
C ILE A 510 35.55 12.63 23.99
N GLU A 511 34.69 12.75 25.01
CA GLU A 511 33.42 13.49 24.86
C GLU A 511 33.64 14.99 24.64
N LYS A 512 34.62 15.59 25.32
CA LYS A 512 35.01 16.99 25.14
C LYS A 512 35.52 17.27 23.71
N ASP A 513 36.34 16.38 23.15
CA ASP A 513 36.79 16.49 21.75
C ASP A 513 35.61 16.38 20.76
N ARG A 514 34.64 15.48 21.02
CA ARG A 514 33.42 15.36 20.18
C ARG A 514 32.54 16.60 20.22
N VAL A 515 32.46 17.28 21.37
CA VAL A 515 31.79 18.57 21.49
C VAL A 515 32.50 19.61 20.62
N TYR A 516 33.83 19.66 20.60
CA TYR A 516 34.57 20.57 19.73
C TYR A 516 34.39 20.25 18.24
N ASP A 517 34.52 18.98 17.82
CA ASP A 517 34.28 18.52 16.44
C ASP A 517 32.89 18.95 15.93
N PHE A 518 31.85 18.69 16.73
CA PHE A 518 30.46 19.07 16.40
C PHE A 518 30.31 20.58 16.25
N LEU A 519 30.76 21.35 17.24
CA LEU A 519 30.66 22.81 17.22
C LEU A 519 31.45 23.42 16.05
N ALA A 520 32.58 22.82 15.65
CA ALA A 520 33.44 23.27 14.57
C ALA A 520 32.93 22.93 13.15
N GLY A 521 31.79 22.24 13.00
CA GLY A 521 31.14 22.03 11.71
C GLY A 521 29.69 22.51 11.59
N LEU A 522 29.13 23.11 12.64
CA LEU A 522 27.88 23.88 12.56
C LEU A 522 28.02 25.12 11.68
N ASN A 523 26.92 25.51 11.02
CA ASN A 523 26.83 26.71 10.19
C ASN A 523 27.07 28.01 11.00
N VAL A 524 27.47 29.10 10.31
CA VAL A 524 27.78 30.43 10.89
C VAL A 524 26.63 31.12 11.60
N GLU A 525 25.41 30.65 11.36
CA GLU A 525 24.17 31.07 12.01
C GLU A 525 24.15 30.67 13.49
N PHE A 526 24.75 29.53 13.86
CA PHE A 526 24.77 29.02 15.25
C PHE A 526 25.90 29.62 16.10
N ASP A 527 26.65 30.61 15.58
CA ASP A 527 27.80 31.24 16.24
C ASP A 527 27.48 31.76 17.65
N GLN A 528 26.29 32.34 17.86
CA GLN A 528 25.85 32.84 19.17
C GLN A 528 25.75 31.71 20.21
N VAL A 529 25.21 30.54 19.83
CA VAL A 529 25.12 29.37 20.70
C VAL A 529 26.50 28.73 20.87
N ARG A 530 27.35 28.73 19.82
CA ARG A 530 28.74 28.26 19.92
C ARG A 530 29.51 29.06 20.99
N VAL A 531 29.38 30.39 21.00
CA VAL A 531 29.97 31.26 22.03
C VAL A 531 29.37 30.99 23.41
N GLN A 532 28.04 30.83 23.51
CA GLN A 532 27.38 30.55 24.80
C GLN A 532 27.79 29.20 25.41
N ILE A 533 28.04 28.18 24.58
CA ILE A 533 28.50 26.86 25.05
C ILE A 533 29.98 26.89 25.43
N LEU A 534 30.83 27.53 24.62
CA LEU A 534 32.27 27.67 24.90
C LEU A 534 32.58 28.63 26.07
N GLY A 535 31.63 29.48 26.46
CA GLY A 535 31.75 30.40 27.60
C GLY A 535 31.38 29.82 28.97
N LYS A 536 30.96 28.55 29.06
CA LYS A 536 30.70 27.86 30.34
C LYS A 536 32.02 27.39 30.96
N GLN A 537 32.13 27.42 32.29
CA GLN A 537 33.33 26.92 32.99
C GLN A 537 33.53 25.41 32.79
N ASP A 538 32.44 24.64 32.93
CA ASP A 538 32.37 23.24 32.52
C ASP A 538 31.59 23.11 31.21
N LEU A 539 32.11 22.30 30.28
CA LEU A 539 31.43 21.99 29.03
C LEU A 539 30.31 20.96 29.25
N PRO A 540 29.08 21.22 28.80
CA PRO A 540 27.99 20.24 28.83
C PRO A 540 28.29 19.00 27.98
N SER A 541 27.58 17.91 28.26
CA SER A 541 27.67 16.66 27.48
C SER A 541 27.30 16.87 26.01
N LEU A 542 27.76 15.96 25.15
CA LEU A 542 27.50 16.03 23.71
C LEU A 542 25.99 16.06 23.39
N ASN A 543 25.17 15.36 24.18
CA ASN A 543 23.72 15.33 23.98
C ASN A 543 23.04 16.64 24.41
N GLU A 544 23.52 17.29 25.48
CA GLU A 544 23.05 18.63 25.88
C GLU A 544 23.46 19.69 24.84
N VAL A 545 24.68 19.61 24.31
CA VAL A 545 25.18 20.48 23.24
C VAL A 545 24.32 20.36 21.97
N ILE A 546 24.01 19.14 21.51
CA ILE A 546 23.09 18.91 20.40
C ILE A 546 21.70 19.48 20.70
N SER A 547 21.20 19.31 21.93
CA SER A 547 19.86 19.77 22.33
C SER A 547 19.74 21.29 22.36
N MET A 548 20.75 22.01 22.89
CA MET A 548 20.80 23.48 22.88
C MET A 548 20.83 24.04 21.45
N VAL A 549 21.57 23.42 20.54
CA VAL A 549 21.67 23.88 19.13
C VAL A 549 20.37 23.58 18.36
N ARG A 550 19.72 22.43 18.57
CA ARG A 550 18.39 22.12 18.00
C ARG A 550 17.29 23.06 18.50
N ALA A 551 17.37 23.53 19.74
CA ALA A 551 16.44 24.52 20.27
C ALA A 551 16.58 25.89 19.55
N GLU A 552 17.80 26.32 19.24
CA GLU A 552 18.05 27.54 18.44
C GLU A 552 17.65 27.36 16.97
N GLU A 553 17.86 26.18 16.37
CA GLU A 553 17.39 25.83 15.02
C GLU A 553 15.87 26.01 14.91
N SER A 554 15.12 25.43 15.86
CA SER A 554 13.66 25.59 15.96
C SER A 554 13.25 27.06 16.22
N ARG A 555 13.93 27.76 17.13
CA ARG A 555 13.65 29.18 17.43
C ARG A 555 13.84 30.06 16.19
N ARG A 556 14.85 29.79 15.36
CA ARG A 556 15.13 30.56 14.13
C ARG A 556 14.03 30.36 13.09
N GLY A 557 13.61 29.12 12.84
CA GLY A 557 12.50 28.83 11.94
C GLY A 557 11.20 29.56 12.33
N VAL A 558 10.94 29.72 13.63
CA VAL A 558 9.74 30.42 14.13
C VAL A 558 9.90 31.95 14.14
N MET A 559 11.11 32.49 14.39
CA MET A 559 11.31 33.93 14.62
C MET A 559 11.89 34.72 13.44
N LEU A 560 12.28 34.07 12.33
CA LEU A 560 12.87 34.74 11.17
C LEU A 560 12.05 34.60 9.87
N ASP A 561 11.09 33.68 9.80
CA ASP A 561 10.18 33.56 8.65
C ASP A 561 9.07 34.62 8.70
N SER A 562 9.44 35.86 8.37
CA SER A 562 8.53 36.86 7.82
C SER A 562 9.25 37.76 6.82
N VAL A 563 8.54 38.16 5.76
CA VAL A 563 9.02 39.00 4.63
C VAL A 563 9.97 38.28 3.64
N HIS A 564 9.36 37.47 2.77
CA HIS A 564 9.58 37.71 1.34
C HIS A 564 8.24 37.93 0.62
N VAL A 565 8.27 38.76 -0.42
CA VAL A 565 7.08 39.35 -1.05
C VAL A 565 6.92 38.81 -2.46
N GLU A 566 5.73 38.33 -2.80
CA GLU A 566 5.37 37.99 -4.18
C GLU A 566 5.29 39.25 -5.03
N GLY A 567 6.06 39.29 -6.12
CA GLY A 567 6.03 40.40 -7.07
C GLY A 567 5.02 40.15 -8.19
N SER A 568 3.86 40.80 -8.16
CA SER A 568 2.96 40.89 -9.32
C SER A 568 2.10 42.15 -9.36
N ALA A 569 1.67 42.46 -10.59
CA ALA A 569 1.08 43.68 -11.13
C ALA A 569 0.11 44.53 -10.25
N MET A 570 0.15 45.84 -10.51
CA MET A 570 -0.80 46.85 -10.01
C MET A 570 -2.23 46.66 -10.52
N VAL A 571 -3.23 46.75 -9.63
CA VAL A 571 -4.58 47.25 -9.93
C VAL A 571 -5.04 48.14 -8.77
N SER A 572 -5.73 49.25 -9.06
CA SER A 572 -6.09 50.28 -8.08
C SER A 572 -7.60 50.54 -7.98
N ASN A 573 -8.18 50.36 -6.78
CA ASN A 573 -9.36 51.05 -6.21
C ASN A 573 -9.77 50.35 -4.89
N GLY A 574 -10.37 51.01 -3.88
CA GLY A 574 -10.60 52.45 -3.72
C GLY A 574 -11.56 52.78 -2.56
N GLY A 575 -11.04 53.34 -1.45
CA GLY A 575 -11.83 53.76 -0.27
C GLY A 575 -12.18 52.61 0.70
N LYS A 576 -12.48 52.87 1.99
CA LYS A 576 -12.65 54.14 2.75
C LYS A 576 -12.17 53.95 4.20
N ASN A 577 -11.79 55.07 4.86
CA ASN A 577 -11.93 55.42 6.29
C ASN A 577 -11.55 54.37 7.37
N GLN A 578 -10.83 54.65 8.47
CA GLN A 578 -10.37 55.88 9.15
C GLN A 578 -9.12 55.43 9.96
N SER A 579 -7.95 56.10 10.04
CA SER A 579 -7.62 57.47 10.51
C SER A 579 -8.14 57.76 11.93
N LEU A 580 -7.40 58.34 12.88
CA LEU A 580 -6.15 59.14 12.83
C LEU A 580 -5.57 59.09 14.28
N GLU A 581 -4.25 59.20 14.55
CA GLU A 581 -3.53 60.36 15.13
C GLU A 581 -2.28 59.83 15.87
N GLN A 582 -1.13 60.49 16.02
CA GLN A 582 -0.57 61.70 15.39
C GLN A 582 0.99 61.67 15.50
N LEU A 583 1.69 62.41 14.64
CA LEU A 583 3.13 62.77 14.74
C LEU A 583 3.26 64.15 15.44
N PRO A 584 4.47 64.63 15.84
CA PRO A 584 5.14 65.66 15.00
C PRO A 584 6.69 65.86 15.14
N VAL A 585 7.33 66.48 14.11
CA VAL A 585 8.27 67.66 14.10
C VAL A 585 9.38 67.73 15.20
N SER A 586 10.70 67.97 15.00
CA SER A 586 11.60 68.39 13.86
C SER A 586 13.10 68.31 14.31
N GLU A 587 14.22 68.69 13.64
CA GLU A 587 14.62 69.15 12.26
C GLU A 587 16.17 69.01 12.04
N ASN A 588 16.71 69.65 10.97
CA ASN A 588 18.06 70.24 10.73
C ASN A 588 19.22 69.97 11.72
N GLY A 589 20.49 69.71 11.34
CA GLY A 589 21.18 69.83 10.05
C GLY A 589 22.70 70.14 10.23
N LYS A 590 23.56 69.37 9.54
CA LYS A 590 25.04 69.57 9.31
C LYS A 590 25.97 69.48 10.56
N GLY A 591 27.11 68.77 10.53
CA GLY A 591 27.72 67.97 9.46
C GLY A 591 28.97 67.17 9.91
N ASP A 592 29.65 66.56 8.94
CA ASP A 592 30.98 65.90 9.00
C ASP A 592 31.31 64.87 10.11
N SER A 593 31.16 63.58 9.77
CA SER A 593 32.20 62.55 10.02
C SER A 593 31.93 61.26 9.22
N ALA A 594 32.98 60.54 8.86
CA ALA A 594 32.92 59.43 7.90
C ALA A 594 32.24 58.16 8.46
N LYS A 595 31.33 57.56 7.67
CA LYS A 595 30.93 56.15 7.79
C LYS A 595 30.83 55.50 6.41
N THR A 596 31.38 54.29 6.31
CA THR A 596 31.34 53.44 5.11
C THR A 596 29.94 52.90 4.86
N SER A 597 29.33 53.28 3.73
CA SER A 597 28.03 52.73 3.32
C SER A 597 28.16 51.28 2.81
N ASN A 598 27.12 50.48 3.06
CA ASN A 598 27.19 49.03 2.92
C ASN A 598 27.22 48.58 1.45
N ARG A 599 28.31 47.93 1.03
CA ARG A 599 28.52 47.46 -0.36
C ARG A 599 27.76 46.17 -0.71
N ASP A 600 27.12 45.52 0.24
CA ASP A 600 26.59 44.17 0.05
C ASP A 600 25.25 44.12 -0.69
N ASN A 601 24.49 45.22 -0.70
CA ASN A 601 23.18 45.32 -1.36
C ASN A 601 23.22 45.61 -2.87
N LEU A 602 24.41 45.75 -3.48
CA LEU A 602 24.55 45.90 -4.94
C LEU A 602 24.34 44.54 -5.62
N TRP A 603 23.46 44.42 -6.62
CA TRP A 603 23.17 43.14 -7.28
C TRP A 603 23.28 43.18 -8.81
N CYS A 604 23.95 42.18 -9.39
CA CYS A 604 24.16 42.10 -10.82
C CYS A 604 23.01 41.35 -11.51
N THR A 605 22.17 42.08 -12.25
CA THR A 605 20.99 41.51 -12.95
C THR A 605 21.34 40.49 -14.03
N TYR A 606 22.58 40.50 -14.54
CA TYR A 606 23.09 39.52 -15.52
C TYR A 606 23.66 38.26 -14.86
N CYS A 607 24.74 38.36 -14.07
CA CYS A 607 25.40 37.18 -13.51
C CYS A 607 24.81 36.66 -12.19
N LYS A 608 23.76 37.32 -11.66
CA LYS A 608 23.03 36.98 -10.43
C LYS A 608 23.95 36.82 -9.21
N LYS A 609 24.86 37.78 -9.01
CA LYS A 609 25.74 37.85 -7.83
C LYS A 609 25.74 39.25 -7.20
N PRO A 610 25.98 39.35 -5.88
CA PRO A 610 26.01 40.62 -5.16
C PRO A 610 27.31 41.40 -5.39
N ARG A 611 27.46 42.51 -4.65
CA ARG A 611 28.61 43.44 -4.59
C ARG A 611 28.97 44.19 -5.88
N HIS A 612 28.19 44.06 -6.97
CA HIS A 612 28.35 44.84 -8.20
C HIS A 612 27.07 44.86 -9.05
N THR A 613 26.97 45.83 -9.96
CA THR A 613 25.88 45.99 -10.93
C THR A 613 26.26 45.45 -12.33
N ARG A 614 25.31 45.40 -13.27
CA ARG A 614 25.49 44.76 -14.60
C ARG A 614 26.59 45.40 -15.44
N ASP A 615 26.67 46.72 -15.42
CA ASP A 615 27.66 47.60 -16.07
C ASP A 615 29.11 47.39 -15.59
N ARG A 616 29.32 46.74 -14.43
CA ARG A 616 30.65 46.41 -13.90
C ARG A 616 30.89 44.91 -13.84
N CYS A 617 30.09 44.11 -14.54
CA CYS A 617 30.15 42.66 -14.49
C CYS A 617 31.34 42.12 -15.29
N TRP A 618 32.32 41.52 -14.60
CA TRP A 618 33.48 40.90 -15.26
C TRP A 618 33.12 39.70 -16.16
N LYS A 619 31.94 39.11 -15.99
CA LYS A 619 31.39 38.09 -16.92
C LYS A 619 30.80 38.68 -18.21
N LEU A 620 30.58 40.00 -18.27
CA LEU A 620 30.02 40.72 -19.43
C LEU A 620 31.06 41.63 -20.11
N HIS A 621 32.02 42.16 -19.36
CA HIS A 621 33.02 43.15 -19.82
C HIS A 621 34.48 42.70 -19.69
N GLY A 622 34.74 41.46 -19.25
CA GLY A 622 36.10 40.99 -18.95
C GLY A 622 36.65 41.54 -17.63
N LYS A 623 37.89 41.15 -17.29
CA LYS A 623 38.53 41.47 -16.00
C LYS A 623 39.77 42.37 -16.22
N PRO A 624 39.90 43.53 -15.55
CA PRO A 624 41.08 44.40 -15.68
C PRO A 624 42.37 43.76 -15.14
N SER A 625 43.52 44.22 -15.65
CA SER A 625 44.86 43.66 -15.37
C SER A 625 45.86 44.68 -14.82
N THR A 626 46.31 44.49 -13.57
CA THR A 626 47.56 44.97 -12.90
C THR A 626 47.47 44.46 -11.43
N SER A 627 48.44 43.82 -10.76
CA SER A 627 49.86 44.08 -10.45
C SER A 627 50.10 45.24 -9.46
N SER A 628 50.95 45.16 -8.41
CA SER A 628 51.70 44.05 -7.77
C SER A 628 52.48 44.56 -6.53
N LYS A 629 52.75 43.68 -5.53
CA LYS A 629 53.90 43.63 -4.55
C LYS A 629 53.56 42.66 -3.38
N GLU A 630 54.28 41.56 -3.15
CA GLU A 630 55.60 41.38 -2.46
C GLU A 630 55.51 41.57 -0.93
N TRP A 631 56.19 40.82 -0.05
CA TRP A 631 57.39 39.95 -0.14
C TRP A 631 57.09 38.44 0.13
N GLY A 632 57.97 37.44 -0.06
CA GLY A 632 59.28 37.39 -0.73
C GLY A 632 60.06 36.06 -0.52
N TYR A 633 60.86 35.67 -1.54
CA TYR A 633 62.05 34.77 -1.52
C TYR A 633 61.96 33.22 -1.32
N LYS A 634 62.22 32.51 -2.45
CA LYS A 634 63.04 31.27 -2.69
C LYS A 634 62.71 29.96 -1.92
N GLY A 635 62.80 28.76 -2.49
CA GLY A 635 63.16 28.27 -3.86
C GLY A 635 63.15 26.71 -3.88
N GLY A 636 63.28 25.96 -4.98
CA GLY A 636 63.58 26.29 -6.38
C GLY A 636 62.85 25.37 -7.39
N GLN A 637 63.43 25.13 -8.59
CA GLN A 637 62.68 24.75 -9.81
C GLN A 637 62.78 23.28 -10.29
N PRO A 638 61.82 22.81 -11.13
CA PRO A 638 61.78 21.47 -11.75
C PRO A 638 62.31 21.42 -13.20
N ARG A 639 62.39 20.21 -13.79
CA ARG A 639 62.46 19.88 -15.24
C ARG A 639 62.37 18.35 -15.43
N ASN A 640 61.91 17.74 -16.54
CA ASN A 640 61.20 18.22 -17.74
C ASN A 640 60.51 17.01 -18.46
N GLN A 641 59.58 17.26 -19.41
CA GLN A 641 59.23 16.54 -20.68
C GLN A 641 59.40 14.99 -20.83
N GLY A 642 58.57 14.24 -21.58
CA GLY A 642 57.29 14.54 -22.27
C GLY A 642 56.96 13.66 -23.51
N GLN A 643 55.66 13.46 -23.79
CA GLN A 643 54.99 13.10 -25.08
C GLN A 643 55.00 11.65 -25.68
N ALA A 644 53.89 11.39 -26.44
CA ALA A 644 53.72 10.54 -27.65
C ALA A 644 53.21 9.06 -27.60
N HIS A 645 51.87 8.91 -27.77
CA HIS A 645 51.11 8.09 -28.75
C HIS A 645 51.52 6.65 -29.23
N MET A 646 50.53 5.71 -29.18
CA MET A 646 50.04 4.72 -30.21
C MET A 646 51.07 3.73 -30.88
N THR A 647 50.79 2.48 -31.31
CA THR A 647 49.55 1.70 -31.65
C THR A 647 49.84 0.17 -31.75
N ALA A 648 48.81 -0.68 -31.98
CA ALA A 648 48.85 -2.06 -32.55
C ALA A 648 49.38 -3.22 -31.64
N MET A 649 48.69 -4.37 -31.48
CA MET A 649 48.63 -5.63 -32.30
C MET A 649 50.01 -6.32 -32.44
N GLU A 650 50.23 -7.65 -32.30
CA GLU A 650 49.36 -8.86 -32.15
C GLU A 650 50.21 -10.03 -31.49
N LEU A 651 50.07 -11.37 -31.53
CA LEU A 651 49.28 -12.42 -32.25
C LEU A 651 49.39 -13.82 -31.52
N ASN A 652 48.33 -14.64 -31.49
CA ASN A 652 48.22 -16.14 -31.51
C ASN A 652 48.99 -17.20 -30.63
N GLN A 653 48.21 -18.22 -30.20
CA GLN A 653 48.45 -19.71 -30.23
C GLN A 653 49.46 -20.39 -29.23
N GLU A 654 49.37 -21.69 -28.84
CA GLU A 654 48.44 -22.82 -29.16
C GLU A 654 48.29 -23.93 -28.07
N LYS A 655 47.16 -24.69 -28.13
CA LYS A 655 46.83 -26.10 -27.69
C LYS A 655 47.48 -26.82 -26.48
N SER A 656 46.62 -27.40 -25.59
CA SER A 656 46.41 -28.86 -25.32
C SER A 656 45.74 -29.11 -23.95
N GLN A 657 45.22 -30.30 -23.56
CA GLN A 657 44.28 -31.27 -24.18
C GLN A 657 43.80 -32.28 -23.09
N GLU A 658 42.50 -32.64 -23.03
CA GLU A 658 41.91 -33.82 -22.31
C GLU A 658 42.03 -33.88 -20.75
N GLN A 659 41.17 -34.57 -19.96
CA GLN A 659 39.82 -35.16 -20.15
C GLN A 659 39.14 -35.38 -18.75
N GLY A 660 37.82 -35.54 -18.67
CA GLY A 660 37.16 -36.06 -17.44
C GLY A 660 35.70 -35.65 -17.19
N GLU A 661 34.73 -36.29 -17.85
CA GLU A 661 33.30 -36.21 -17.47
C GLU A 661 32.92 -37.30 -16.45
N LEU A 662 31.86 -37.06 -15.66
CA LEU A 662 31.14 -38.10 -14.90
C LEU A 662 29.63 -38.02 -15.19
N ASP A 663 28.92 -39.15 -15.03
CA ASP A 663 27.63 -39.41 -15.71
C ASP A 663 26.41 -38.68 -15.09
N LYS A 664 25.61 -38.04 -15.96
CA LYS A 664 24.31 -37.43 -15.62
C LYS A 664 23.34 -38.42 -14.96
N LYS A 665 23.45 -39.73 -15.24
CA LYS A 665 22.57 -40.75 -14.66
C LYS A 665 22.65 -40.85 -13.13
N GLU A 666 23.78 -40.51 -12.51
CA GLU A 666 23.89 -40.55 -11.04
C GLU A 666 23.15 -39.38 -10.38
N ILE A 667 23.15 -38.20 -11.02
CA ILE A 667 22.42 -37.02 -10.56
C ILE A 667 20.90 -37.25 -10.63
N GLU A 668 20.41 -37.92 -11.67
CA GLU A 668 18.98 -38.31 -11.75
C GLU A 668 18.61 -39.38 -10.72
N LYS A 669 19.52 -40.32 -10.43
CA LYS A 669 19.32 -41.34 -9.37
C LYS A 669 19.20 -40.72 -7.98
N LEU A 670 20.02 -39.70 -7.66
CA LEU A 670 19.94 -38.96 -6.41
C LEU A 670 18.62 -38.17 -6.29
N ARG A 671 18.14 -37.55 -7.37
CA ARG A 671 16.82 -36.90 -7.41
C ARG A 671 15.67 -37.89 -7.20
N SER A 672 15.76 -39.10 -7.78
CA SER A 672 14.79 -40.17 -7.56
C SER A 672 14.71 -40.63 -6.10
N LEU A 673 15.83 -40.69 -5.39
CA LEU A 673 15.87 -41.10 -3.99
C LEU A 673 15.27 -40.04 -3.06
N LEU A 674 15.58 -38.76 -3.28
CA LEU A 674 14.98 -37.64 -2.52
C LEU A 674 13.46 -37.59 -2.67
N GLY A 675 12.93 -37.75 -3.88
CA GLY A 675 11.49 -37.73 -4.15
C GLY A 675 10.67 -38.89 -3.54
N THR A 676 11.31 -39.86 -2.88
CA THR A 676 10.64 -41.02 -2.28
C THR A 676 10.39 -40.85 -0.77
N LEU A 677 11.05 -39.92 -0.09
CA LEU A 677 10.96 -39.74 1.37
C LEU A 677 9.80 -38.85 1.85
N GLU A 678 9.19 -38.04 0.98
CA GLU A 678 8.11 -37.11 1.35
C GLU A 678 6.71 -37.79 1.50
N LYS A 679 6.62 -39.13 1.46
CA LYS A 679 5.35 -39.87 1.46
C LYS A 679 5.20 -40.96 2.54
N ALA A 680 5.63 -40.68 3.78
CA ALA A 680 4.99 -41.27 4.97
C ALA A 680 5.38 -40.53 6.27
N THR A 681 4.41 -39.83 6.89
CA THR A 681 3.86 -40.13 8.25
C THR A 681 2.99 -38.95 8.69
N GLY A 682 1.69 -39.19 8.89
CA GLY A 682 0.84 -38.25 9.61
C GLY A 682 0.90 -38.52 11.11
N VAL A 683 1.34 -37.55 11.90
CA VAL A 683 1.23 -37.57 13.37
C VAL A 683 0.71 -36.22 13.84
N CYS A 684 -0.35 -36.24 14.66
CA CYS A 684 -0.91 -35.03 15.27
C CYS A 684 -0.11 -34.65 16.52
N SER A 685 0.38 -33.42 16.59
CA SER A 685 1.06 -32.86 17.77
C SER A 685 0.38 -31.56 18.20
N LEU A 686 0.11 -31.42 19.50
CA LEU A 686 -0.52 -30.23 20.08
C LEU A 686 0.52 -29.20 20.57
N ALA A 687 0.02 -27.97 20.72
CA ALA A 687 0.55 -26.88 21.55
C ALA A 687 1.84 -26.17 21.10
N HIS A 688 1.64 -24.98 20.51
CA HIS A 688 2.08 -23.73 21.14
C HIS A 688 1.01 -22.65 20.89
N SER A 689 0.39 -22.12 21.95
CA SER A 689 -0.62 -21.07 21.83
C SER A 689 0.01 -19.69 21.95
N GLY A 690 0.00 -18.96 20.85
CA GLY A 690 0.24 -17.52 20.78
C GLY A 690 -0.43 -17.03 19.51
N ARG A 691 -1.62 -16.43 19.63
CA ARG A 691 -2.45 -16.14 18.45
C ARG A 691 -1.87 -14.98 17.65
N SER A 692 -1.03 -15.30 16.66
CA SER A 692 -0.58 -14.36 15.63
C SER A 692 -1.47 -14.42 14.39
N MET A 693 -1.75 -13.26 13.80
CA MET A 693 -2.43 -13.13 12.50
C MET A 693 -1.93 -11.89 11.77
N VAL A 694 -2.00 -11.90 10.43
CA VAL A 694 -1.81 -10.71 9.59
C VAL A 694 -3.16 -10.36 8.99
N ILE A 695 -3.68 -9.17 9.29
CA ILE A 695 -5.04 -8.76 8.90
C ILE A 695 -5.08 -7.29 8.48
N ASN A 696 -6.18 -6.89 7.85
CA ASN A 696 -6.56 -5.48 7.76
C ASN A 696 -7.13 -5.00 9.11
N VAL A 697 -6.56 -3.94 9.66
CA VAL A 697 -7.12 -3.18 10.79
C VAL A 697 -7.58 -1.82 10.27
N GLU A 698 -8.84 -1.47 10.45
CA GLU A 698 -9.39 -0.22 9.92
C GLU A 698 -8.73 1.01 10.55
N TYR A 699 -8.58 2.09 9.78
CA TYR A 699 -7.78 3.27 10.17
C TYR A 699 -8.23 3.92 11.48
N ASN A 700 -9.53 3.86 11.78
CA ASN A 700 -10.15 4.35 13.01
C ASN A 700 -9.97 3.41 14.21
N GLN A 701 -9.54 2.17 14.00
CA GLN A 701 -9.17 1.20 15.04
C GLN A 701 -7.65 1.17 15.26
N LEU A 702 -6.86 1.34 14.19
CA LEU A 702 -5.39 1.22 14.23
C LEU A 702 -4.72 2.30 15.08
N ASP A 703 -5.10 3.58 14.93
CA ASP A 703 -4.48 4.66 15.72
C ASP A 703 -4.77 4.53 17.24
N PRO A 704 -6.01 4.26 17.70
CA PRO A 704 -6.27 3.93 19.11
C PRO A 704 -5.54 2.68 19.61
N LEU A 705 -5.48 1.61 18.79
CA LEU A 705 -4.80 0.36 19.17
C LEU A 705 -3.30 0.61 19.41
N LEU A 706 -2.62 1.31 18.49
CA LEU A 706 -1.20 1.67 18.62
C LEU A 706 -0.94 2.48 19.89
N ARG A 707 -1.81 3.45 20.23
CA ARG A 707 -1.69 4.24 21.48
C ARG A 707 -1.83 3.39 22.72
N ALA A 708 -2.76 2.42 22.72
CA ALA A 708 -2.96 1.51 23.84
C ALA A 708 -1.76 0.56 24.06
N THR A 709 -1.05 0.17 23.00
CA THR A 709 0.01 -0.85 23.04
C THR A 709 1.43 -0.28 22.98
N GLY A 710 1.64 0.94 23.52
CA GLY A 710 2.99 1.50 23.71
C GLY A 710 3.55 2.35 22.57
N HIS A 711 2.75 2.68 21.54
CA HIS A 711 3.10 3.69 20.53
C HIS A 711 2.30 4.99 20.79
N PRO A 712 2.73 5.86 21.72
CA PRO A 712 1.91 6.98 22.22
C PRO A 712 1.49 7.98 21.13
N ASP A 713 2.27 8.11 20.06
CA ASP A 713 1.97 8.98 18.91
C ASP A 713 0.92 8.40 17.95
N GLY A 714 0.60 7.10 18.06
CA GLY A 714 -0.40 6.37 17.27
C GLY A 714 0.08 5.97 15.87
N ASP A 715 -0.80 6.04 14.87
CA ASP A 715 -0.40 5.88 13.47
C ASP A 715 0.32 7.16 13.02
N VAL A 716 1.60 7.05 12.66
CA VAL A 716 2.47 8.15 12.24
C VAL A 716 3.31 7.75 11.05
N ASN A 717 3.69 8.74 10.23
CA ASN A 717 4.58 8.49 9.10
C ASN A 717 6.00 8.20 9.60
N CYS A 718 6.69 7.24 8.97
CA CYS A 718 8.12 7.01 9.17
C CYS A 718 8.96 7.89 8.22
N GLU A 719 10.27 7.64 8.17
CA GLU A 719 11.26 8.43 7.39
C GLU A 719 10.95 8.51 5.88
N THR A 720 10.12 7.61 5.34
CA THR A 720 9.67 7.62 3.93
C THR A 720 8.54 8.64 3.65
N GLY A 721 7.94 9.23 4.69
CA GLY A 721 6.76 10.10 4.56
C GLY A 721 5.41 9.37 4.54
N TYR A 722 5.41 8.04 4.72
CA TYR A 722 4.21 7.19 4.73
C TYR A 722 4.07 6.42 6.05
N SER A 723 2.88 5.88 6.35
CA SER A 723 2.70 4.97 7.49
C SER A 723 3.55 3.71 7.28
N PRO A 724 4.20 3.17 8.33
CA PRO A 724 4.94 1.90 8.21
C PRO A 724 4.01 0.69 8.00
N PHE A 725 2.71 0.84 8.27
CA PHE A 725 1.69 -0.16 7.92
C PHE A 725 1.21 0.08 6.48
N PRO A 726 1.24 -0.91 5.57
CA PRO A 726 0.72 -0.75 4.20
C PRO A 726 -0.79 -0.45 4.19
N GLY A 727 -1.26 0.39 3.26
CA GLY A 727 -2.68 0.67 3.08
C GLY A 727 -3.36 -0.39 2.21
N ASN A 728 -4.30 -1.15 2.78
CA ASN A 728 -5.10 -2.15 2.08
C ASN A 728 -6.05 -1.49 1.07
N ILE A 729 -5.96 -1.84 -0.22
CA ILE A 729 -6.84 -1.26 -1.24
C ILE A 729 -8.10 -2.10 -1.53
N ASN A 730 -8.43 -3.08 -0.68
CA ASN A 730 -9.56 -4.01 -0.81
C ASN A 730 -9.58 -4.75 -2.16
N GLN A 731 -8.42 -5.29 -2.54
CA GLN A 731 -8.29 -6.23 -3.65
C GLN A 731 -7.58 -7.47 -3.10
N LEU A 732 -8.17 -8.65 -3.23
CA LEU A 732 -7.71 -9.86 -2.54
C LEU A 732 -7.52 -11.00 -3.55
N ILE A 733 -6.41 -11.73 -3.43
CA ILE A 733 -6.16 -12.96 -4.18
C ILE A 733 -6.15 -14.10 -3.18
N LEU A 734 -7.10 -15.04 -3.30
CA LEU A 734 -7.26 -16.19 -2.41
C LEU A 734 -6.90 -17.49 -3.14
N GLU A 735 -6.24 -18.42 -2.45
CA GLU A 735 -6.04 -19.80 -2.96
C GLU A 735 -7.30 -20.65 -2.72
N LEU A 736 -7.86 -21.23 -3.78
CA LEU A 736 -9.22 -21.76 -3.82
C LEU A 736 -9.45 -22.95 -2.88
N GLY A 737 -8.48 -23.86 -2.73
CA GLY A 737 -8.59 -25.02 -1.83
C GLY A 737 -8.77 -24.60 -0.37
N PRO A 738 -7.80 -23.89 0.24
CA PRO A 738 -7.93 -23.33 1.60
C PRO A 738 -9.16 -22.43 1.78
N TYR A 739 -9.59 -21.73 0.73
CA TYR A 739 -10.79 -20.89 0.74
C TYR A 739 -12.09 -21.71 0.84
N ILE A 740 -12.21 -22.82 0.10
CA ILE A 740 -13.33 -23.76 0.23
C ILE A 740 -13.33 -24.41 1.61
N GLU A 741 -12.17 -24.89 2.08
CA GLU A 741 -12.04 -25.51 3.40
C GLU A 741 -12.54 -24.59 4.52
N GLU A 742 -12.14 -23.30 4.50
CA GLU A 742 -12.54 -22.36 5.55
C GLU A 742 -14.03 -21.98 5.46
N LEU A 743 -14.55 -21.67 4.26
CA LEU A 743 -15.97 -21.36 4.11
C LEU A 743 -16.87 -22.56 4.41
N THR A 744 -16.39 -23.80 4.24
CA THR A 744 -17.12 -25.00 4.67
C THR A 744 -17.26 -25.07 6.20
N LYS A 745 -16.27 -24.59 6.97
CA LYS A 745 -16.34 -24.50 8.44
C LYS A 745 -17.29 -23.38 8.90
N THR A 746 -17.28 -22.24 8.22
CA THR A 746 -18.10 -21.07 8.61
C THR A 746 -19.50 -21.05 7.97
N GLY A 747 -19.82 -22.00 7.08
CA GLY A 747 -21.03 -21.94 6.25
C GLY A 747 -21.05 -20.75 5.28
N GLY A 748 -19.88 -20.23 4.92
CA GLY A 748 -19.71 -19.00 4.16
C GLY A 748 -19.79 -17.71 4.99
N ALA A 749 -20.03 -17.79 6.30
CA ALA A 749 -20.13 -16.62 7.18
C ALA A 749 -18.76 -15.94 7.40
N ILE A 750 -18.82 -14.61 7.56
CA ILE A 750 -17.68 -13.74 7.90
C ILE A 750 -18.07 -12.96 9.17
N LYS A 751 -17.09 -12.64 10.03
CA LYS A 751 -17.36 -11.93 11.28
C LYS A 751 -18.02 -10.56 11.03
N GLU A 752 -19.13 -10.33 11.72
CA GLU A 752 -19.91 -9.09 11.65
C GLU A 752 -19.48 -8.05 12.68
N PHE A 753 -19.92 -6.81 12.46
CA PHE A 753 -19.83 -5.68 13.38
C PHE A 753 -21.08 -4.78 13.26
N VAL A 754 -21.19 -3.76 14.11
CA VAL A 754 -22.27 -2.77 14.04
C VAL A 754 -21.73 -1.36 14.29
N ASN A 755 -22.13 -0.39 13.46
CA ASN A 755 -21.65 1.00 13.53
C ASN A 755 -22.81 2.00 13.76
N PRO A 756 -23.44 1.98 14.96
CA PRO A 756 -24.57 2.86 15.28
C PRO A 756 -24.15 4.33 15.35
N LYS A 757 -24.80 5.18 14.55
CA LYS A 757 -24.62 6.63 14.60
C LYS A 757 -25.53 7.21 15.69
N TYR A 758 -24.98 7.47 16.88
CA TYR A 758 -25.72 8.04 18.00
C TYR A 758 -26.07 9.54 17.79
N LYS A 759 -27.06 10.04 18.53
CA LYS A 759 -27.40 11.49 18.55
C LYS A 759 -26.38 12.32 19.35
N ASP A 760 -25.83 11.72 20.40
CA ASP A 760 -24.95 12.36 21.38
C ASP A 760 -24.04 11.31 22.07
N ALA A 761 -23.15 11.77 22.95
CA ALA A 761 -22.14 10.94 23.61
C ALA A 761 -22.68 9.92 24.64
N SER A 762 -23.95 9.98 25.05
CA SER A 762 -24.54 9.01 26.00
C SER A 762 -24.73 7.61 25.39
N LYS A 763 -24.64 7.49 24.07
CA LYS A 763 -24.94 6.27 23.30
C LYS A 763 -26.34 5.68 23.58
N THR A 764 -27.30 6.50 24.00
CA THR A 764 -28.66 6.05 24.36
C THR A 764 -29.56 5.83 23.15
N SER A 765 -29.51 6.72 22.13
CA SER A 765 -30.40 6.68 20.97
C SER A 765 -29.67 6.98 19.65
N PHE A 766 -30.12 6.36 18.57
CA PHE A 766 -29.54 6.54 17.23
C PHE A 766 -30.08 7.81 16.55
N LYS A 767 -29.22 8.46 15.75
CA LYS A 767 -29.56 9.56 14.84
C LYS A 767 -30.29 9.05 13.59
N SER A 768 -30.06 7.80 13.22
CA SER A 768 -30.70 7.05 12.14
C SER A 768 -30.51 5.56 12.41
N SER A 769 -31.47 4.73 12.04
CA SER A 769 -31.39 3.27 12.19
C SER A 769 -30.08 2.68 11.63
N THR A 770 -29.55 1.68 12.33
CA THR A 770 -28.35 0.91 11.94
C THR A 770 -28.73 -0.45 11.34
N ARG A 771 -27.77 -1.32 11.08
CA ARG A 771 -27.90 -2.76 10.72
C ARG A 771 -26.55 -3.44 10.96
N LEU A 772 -26.48 -4.77 11.00
CA LEU A 772 -25.18 -5.47 11.04
C LEU A 772 -24.40 -5.26 9.74
N GLU A 773 -23.07 -5.32 9.82
CA GLU A 773 -22.18 -5.11 8.69
C GLU A 773 -21.11 -6.20 8.61
N CYS A 774 -20.81 -6.67 7.40
CA CYS A 774 -19.71 -7.60 7.11
C CYS A 774 -18.78 -7.08 6.00
N MET A 775 -17.48 -7.35 6.14
CA MET A 775 -16.42 -6.86 5.25
C MET A 775 -15.63 -8.01 4.62
N MET A 776 -15.39 -7.97 3.31
CA MET A 776 -14.66 -9.05 2.62
C MET A 776 -13.20 -9.18 3.07
N GLN A 777 -12.55 -8.06 3.43
CA GLN A 777 -11.18 -8.06 3.96
C GLN A 777 -11.08 -8.56 5.41
N ASP A 778 -12.19 -8.96 6.02
CA ASP A 778 -12.22 -9.64 7.32
C ASP A 778 -12.17 -11.18 7.20
N TYR A 779 -12.25 -11.74 5.98
CA TYR A 779 -12.02 -13.18 5.76
C TYR A 779 -10.75 -13.72 6.44
N PRO A 780 -9.58 -13.04 6.40
CA PRO A 780 -8.37 -13.48 7.11
C PRO A 780 -8.49 -13.59 8.64
N LYS A 781 -9.54 -13.04 9.26
CA LYS A 781 -9.81 -13.18 10.71
C LYS A 781 -10.39 -14.55 11.07
N THR A 782 -10.89 -15.31 10.10
CA THR A 782 -11.40 -16.69 10.28
C THR A 782 -10.26 -17.72 10.29
N LEU A 783 -9.24 -17.50 9.45
CA LEU A 783 -8.17 -18.45 9.18
C LEU A 783 -7.35 -18.90 10.42
N PRO A 784 -6.84 -20.14 10.42
CA PRO A 784 -5.95 -20.63 11.46
C PRO A 784 -4.57 -19.93 11.42
N PRO A 785 -3.81 -19.89 12.53
CA PRO A 785 -2.48 -19.26 12.58
C PRO A 785 -1.42 -19.86 11.63
N SER A 786 -1.67 -21.05 11.08
CA SER A 786 -0.84 -21.71 10.05
C SER A 786 -1.08 -21.17 8.64
N ALA A 787 -2.09 -20.33 8.42
CA ALA A 787 -2.43 -19.82 7.10
C ALA A 787 -1.42 -18.78 6.60
N ARG A 788 -1.00 -18.92 5.34
CA ARG A 788 -0.03 -18.03 4.68
C ARG A 788 -0.72 -16.77 4.19
N VAL A 789 -1.06 -15.87 5.11
CA VAL A 789 -1.61 -14.54 4.81
C VAL A 789 -0.47 -13.55 4.58
N GLY A 790 -0.43 -12.97 3.38
CA GLY A 790 0.55 -11.98 2.95
C GLY A 790 -0.11 -10.77 2.28
N PHE A 791 0.74 -9.89 1.75
CA PHE A 791 0.31 -8.71 1.00
C PHE A 791 1.36 -8.33 -0.04
N THR A 792 0.93 -7.59 -1.06
CA THR A 792 1.80 -7.04 -2.12
C THR A 792 1.63 -5.53 -2.16
N VAL A 793 2.67 -4.79 -1.79
CA VAL A 793 2.69 -3.32 -1.88
C VAL A 793 3.08 -2.89 -3.27
N MET A 794 2.21 -2.09 -3.88
CA MET A 794 2.41 -1.43 -5.16
C MET A 794 2.59 0.07 -4.97
N ASP A 795 3.18 0.72 -5.97
CA ASP A 795 3.10 2.16 -6.14
C ASP A 795 1.63 2.62 -6.26
N THR A 796 1.24 3.62 -5.47
CA THR A 796 -0.13 4.15 -5.44
C THR A 796 -0.56 4.67 -6.82
N TRP A 797 0.38 5.26 -7.59
CA TRP A 797 0.14 5.76 -8.94
C TRP A 797 -0.12 4.65 -9.98
N LEU A 798 0.31 3.41 -9.71
CA LEU A 798 0.15 2.25 -10.58
C LEU A 798 -1.13 1.45 -10.26
N ALA A 799 -1.57 1.44 -8.99
CA ALA A 799 -2.53 0.48 -8.47
C ALA A 799 -3.84 1.04 -7.89
N TYR A 800 -3.90 2.33 -7.49
CA TYR A 800 -5.02 2.83 -6.69
C TYR A 800 -5.51 4.24 -7.08
N ALA A 801 -6.59 4.28 -7.86
CA ALA A 801 -7.34 5.49 -8.15
C ALA A 801 -8.86 5.21 -8.17
N PRO A 802 -9.52 5.06 -6.99
CA PRO A 802 -10.94 4.81 -6.90
C PRO A 802 -11.79 6.08 -7.01
N VAL A 803 -13.03 5.95 -7.50
CA VAL A 803 -14.03 7.02 -7.57
C VAL A 803 -15.07 6.84 -6.46
N LYS A 804 -14.88 7.57 -5.35
CA LYS A 804 -15.65 7.42 -4.08
C LYS A 804 -16.30 8.72 -3.59
N ASN A 805 -15.84 9.89 -4.03
CA ASN A 805 -16.31 11.21 -3.59
C ASN A 805 -16.95 12.00 -4.75
N ASN A 806 -18.00 12.77 -4.44
CA ASN A 806 -18.52 13.83 -5.31
C ASN A 806 -17.57 15.04 -5.35
N SER A 807 -17.77 15.95 -6.31
CA SER A 807 -16.94 17.14 -6.51
C SER A 807 -16.86 18.06 -5.28
N GLU A 808 -17.95 18.19 -4.51
CA GLU A 808 -18.00 19.09 -3.35
C GLU A 808 -17.20 18.53 -2.16
N ASP A 809 -17.35 17.24 -1.86
CA ASP A 809 -16.56 16.54 -0.83
C ASP A 809 -15.08 16.44 -1.22
N ALA A 810 -14.79 16.25 -2.51
CA ALA A 810 -13.42 16.26 -3.02
C ALA A 810 -12.76 17.63 -2.86
N ALA A 811 -13.46 18.73 -3.15
CA ALA A 811 -12.94 20.09 -2.95
C ALA A 811 -12.64 20.44 -1.48
N LYS A 812 -13.15 19.66 -0.51
CA LYS A 812 -12.84 19.79 0.93
C LYS A 812 -11.60 18.99 1.38
N VAL A 813 -11.03 18.15 0.51
CA VAL A 813 -9.84 17.33 0.85
C VAL A 813 -8.60 18.23 0.96
N PRO A 814 -7.81 18.14 2.06
CA PRO A 814 -6.59 18.94 2.22
C PRO A 814 -5.58 18.73 1.08
N LYS A 815 -4.96 19.84 0.63
CA LYS A 815 -3.99 19.81 -0.48
C LYS A 815 -2.89 18.78 -0.25
N GLY A 816 -2.64 17.95 -1.27
CA GLY A 816 -1.65 16.88 -1.24
C GLY A 816 -2.18 15.53 -0.70
N ASN A 817 -3.46 15.42 -0.34
CA ASN A 817 -4.15 14.14 -0.10
C ASN A 817 -5.01 13.76 -1.33
N PRO A 818 -5.27 12.46 -1.58
CA PRO A 818 -5.98 12.03 -2.79
C PRO A 818 -7.48 12.38 -2.74
N TYR A 819 -7.97 13.01 -3.81
CA TYR A 819 -9.36 13.46 -3.93
C TYR A 819 -10.39 12.32 -4.03
N HIS A 820 -10.02 11.21 -4.68
CA HIS A 820 -10.89 10.05 -4.96
C HIS A 820 -12.24 10.41 -5.63
N SER A 821 -12.20 11.41 -6.52
CA SER A 821 -13.31 11.84 -7.40
C SER A 821 -13.16 11.29 -8.82
N ALA A 822 -14.18 11.44 -9.65
CA ALA A 822 -14.11 11.10 -11.09
C ALA A 822 -13.00 11.91 -11.80
N THR A 823 -12.86 13.20 -11.47
CA THR A 823 -11.76 14.07 -11.91
C THR A 823 -10.40 13.42 -11.65
N SER A 824 -10.14 13.01 -10.40
CA SER A 824 -8.84 12.47 -10.00
C SER A 824 -8.59 11.04 -10.49
N GLY A 825 -9.65 10.23 -10.63
CA GLY A 825 -9.55 8.87 -11.16
C GLY A 825 -9.10 8.86 -12.62
N GLU A 826 -9.69 9.71 -13.44
CA GLU A 826 -9.32 9.84 -14.85
C GLU A 826 -7.91 10.43 -15.03
N MET A 827 -7.56 11.49 -14.29
CA MET A 827 -6.20 12.04 -14.34
C MET A 827 -5.14 11.05 -13.86
N ALA A 828 -5.47 10.16 -12.92
CA ALA A 828 -4.58 9.08 -12.51
C ALA A 828 -4.35 8.03 -13.61
N ILE A 829 -5.33 7.75 -14.48
CA ILE A 829 -5.15 6.88 -15.64
C ILE A 829 -4.18 7.52 -16.65
N TYR A 830 -4.38 8.79 -17.00
CA TYR A 830 -3.46 9.52 -17.89
C TYR A 830 -2.04 9.61 -17.33
N ARG A 831 -1.91 9.84 -16.01
CA ARG A 831 -0.65 9.82 -15.26
C ARG A 831 0.03 8.46 -15.32
N ALA A 832 -0.69 7.38 -14.99
CA ALA A 832 -0.13 6.03 -15.01
C ALA A 832 0.32 5.61 -16.41
N ASN A 833 -0.51 5.85 -17.43
CA ASN A 833 -0.17 5.55 -18.82
C ASN A 833 1.06 6.34 -19.29
N SER A 834 1.15 7.63 -18.95
CA SER A 834 2.30 8.48 -19.26
C SER A 834 3.58 8.03 -18.55
N LEU A 835 3.51 7.67 -17.25
CA LEU A 835 4.65 7.17 -16.49
C LEU A 835 5.15 5.81 -17.00
N ILE A 836 4.24 4.94 -17.44
CA ILE A 836 4.58 3.66 -18.09
C ILE A 836 5.33 3.89 -19.41
N LEU A 837 4.85 4.81 -20.26
CA LEU A 837 5.56 5.18 -21.50
C LEU A 837 6.92 5.84 -21.22
N LYS A 838 7.01 6.72 -20.20
CA LYS A 838 8.27 7.37 -19.77
C LYS A 838 9.29 6.33 -19.26
N LYS A 839 8.84 5.29 -18.55
CA LYS A 839 9.65 4.13 -18.12
C LYS A 839 10.03 3.21 -19.29
N ALA A 840 9.21 3.12 -20.34
CA ALA A 840 9.49 2.33 -21.55
C ALA A 840 10.47 3.02 -22.52
N GLY A 841 10.65 4.34 -22.42
CA GLY A 841 11.64 5.11 -23.18
C GLY A 841 11.08 6.32 -23.96
N VAL A 842 9.78 6.60 -23.87
CA VAL A 842 9.14 7.73 -24.56
C VAL A 842 9.45 9.04 -23.82
N GLN A 843 9.82 10.08 -24.57
CA GLN A 843 10.01 11.43 -24.05
C GLN A 843 8.64 12.09 -23.82
N MET A 844 8.08 11.88 -22.63
CA MET A 844 6.84 12.54 -22.19
C MET A 844 7.16 13.91 -21.58
N GLU A 845 6.55 14.98 -22.11
CA GLU A 845 6.53 16.28 -21.43
C GLU A 845 5.84 16.20 -20.06
N ASP A 846 6.20 17.11 -19.16
CA ASP A 846 5.71 17.13 -17.78
C ASP A 846 4.28 17.72 -17.68
N PRO A 847 3.46 17.31 -16.68
CA PRO A 847 2.07 17.75 -16.55
C PRO A 847 1.94 19.22 -16.15
N VAL A 848 0.81 19.84 -16.51
CA VAL A 848 0.40 21.14 -15.93
C VAL A 848 -0.54 20.93 -14.74
N GLN A 849 -0.57 21.87 -13.81
CA GLN A 849 -1.60 21.92 -12.77
C GLN A 849 -2.85 22.64 -13.32
N GLN A 850 -4.02 22.04 -13.15
CA GLN A 850 -5.31 22.65 -13.51
C GLN A 850 -6.33 22.43 -12.38
N VAL A 851 -7.27 23.36 -12.23
CA VAL A 851 -8.32 23.28 -11.20
C VAL A 851 -9.67 22.94 -11.83
N PHE A 852 -10.29 21.83 -11.40
CA PHE A 852 -11.61 21.41 -11.82
C PHE A 852 -12.53 21.25 -10.61
N SER A 853 -13.64 22.00 -10.59
CA SER A 853 -14.62 22.03 -9.49
C SER A 853 -14.01 22.26 -8.09
N GLY A 854 -12.87 22.95 -7.99
CA GLY A 854 -12.16 23.22 -6.73
C GLY A 854 -11.04 22.22 -6.37
N GLN A 855 -10.76 21.24 -7.23
CA GLN A 855 -9.69 20.24 -7.05
C GLN A 855 -8.49 20.58 -7.93
N GLU A 856 -7.28 20.63 -7.37
CA GLU A 856 -6.03 20.96 -8.09
C GLU A 856 -5.32 19.68 -8.52
N VAL A 857 -5.25 19.41 -9.83
CA VAL A 857 -4.79 18.12 -10.38
C VAL A 857 -3.72 18.26 -11.47
N GLU A 858 -2.82 17.29 -11.52
CA GLU A 858 -1.85 17.10 -12.61
C GLU A 858 -2.56 16.65 -13.89
N VAL A 859 -2.59 17.49 -14.91
CA VAL A 859 -3.07 17.17 -16.26
C VAL A 859 -1.90 16.69 -17.11
N TRP A 860 -1.77 15.37 -17.19
CA TRP A 860 -0.84 14.66 -18.07
C TRP A 860 -1.35 14.60 -19.53
N PRO A 861 -0.49 14.22 -20.50
CA PRO A 861 -0.94 13.81 -21.84
C PRO A 861 -2.06 12.77 -21.75
N ARG A 862 -3.12 12.93 -22.56
CA ARG A 862 -4.30 12.05 -22.56
C ARG A 862 -4.01 10.75 -23.31
N VAL A 863 -3.12 9.94 -22.76
CA VAL A 863 -2.73 8.65 -23.33
C VAL A 863 -3.63 7.54 -22.77
N THR A 864 -4.21 6.77 -23.67
CA THR A 864 -5.08 5.61 -23.39
C THR A 864 -4.77 4.47 -24.36
N TRP A 865 -5.03 3.24 -23.92
CA TRP A 865 -4.99 2.07 -24.79
C TRP A 865 -5.98 1.02 -24.29
N LYS A 866 -6.50 0.20 -25.22
CA LYS A 866 -7.26 -1.00 -24.87
C LYS A 866 -6.30 -2.05 -24.27
N PRO A 867 -6.73 -2.88 -23.28
CA PRO A 867 -5.84 -3.82 -22.59
C PRO A 867 -5.04 -4.74 -23.53
N LYS A 868 -5.64 -5.17 -24.65
CA LYS A 868 -5.00 -5.99 -25.70
C LYS A 868 -3.80 -5.32 -26.41
N TRP A 869 -3.62 -4.00 -26.30
CA TRP A 869 -2.41 -3.33 -26.80
C TRP A 869 -1.23 -3.45 -25.84
N GLY A 870 -1.49 -3.53 -24.52
CA GLY A 870 -0.45 -3.37 -23.52
C GLY A 870 -0.94 -3.81 -22.15
N LEU A 871 -0.91 -5.12 -21.94
CA LEU A 871 -1.28 -5.78 -20.70
C LEU A 871 -0.11 -5.80 -19.70
N THR A 872 1.12 -5.99 -20.19
CA THR A 872 2.34 -6.07 -19.37
C THR A 872 3.32 -4.96 -19.71
N PHE A 873 4.17 -4.56 -18.75
CA PHE A 873 5.23 -3.60 -19.01
C PHE A 873 6.23 -4.13 -20.05
N ALA A 874 6.56 -5.42 -20.01
CA ALA A 874 7.42 -6.07 -20.98
C ALA A 874 6.85 -5.99 -22.42
N GLU A 875 5.54 -6.18 -22.58
CA GLU A 875 4.86 -6.03 -23.87
C GLU A 875 4.89 -4.59 -24.39
N ILE A 876 4.53 -3.62 -23.54
CA ILE A 876 4.51 -2.18 -23.92
C ILE A 876 5.91 -1.74 -24.34
N LYS A 877 6.94 -2.13 -23.58
CA LYS A 877 8.34 -1.84 -23.90
C LYS A 877 8.80 -2.48 -25.23
N ARG A 878 8.26 -3.65 -25.60
CA ARG A 878 8.52 -4.29 -26.91
C ARG A 878 7.86 -3.54 -28.08
N LYS A 879 6.76 -2.82 -27.84
CA LYS A 879 6.01 -2.08 -28.87
C LYS A 879 6.52 -0.65 -29.08
N ILE A 880 7.62 -0.25 -28.45
CA ILE A 880 8.20 1.10 -28.51
C ILE A 880 9.65 1.03 -29.00
N SER A 881 10.01 1.90 -29.95
CA SER A 881 11.31 1.90 -30.62
C SER A 881 11.68 3.28 -31.17
N GLY A 882 12.97 3.49 -31.41
CA GLY A 882 13.49 4.77 -31.89
C GLY A 882 13.33 5.91 -30.87
N SER A 883 13.24 7.14 -31.37
CA SER A 883 13.08 8.36 -30.55
C SER A 883 11.62 8.83 -30.54
N CYS A 884 10.80 8.26 -29.65
CA CYS A 884 9.42 8.70 -29.47
C CYS A 884 9.29 9.88 -28.48
N SER A 885 8.45 10.88 -28.79
CA SER A 885 8.13 12.03 -27.94
C SER A 885 6.65 12.43 -28.02
N ILE A 886 6.05 12.82 -26.88
CA ILE A 886 4.64 13.19 -26.76
C ILE A 886 4.50 14.48 -25.94
N SER A 887 3.87 15.51 -26.53
CA SER A 887 3.68 16.81 -25.87
C SER A 887 2.61 16.78 -24.77
N GLN A 888 2.67 17.73 -23.84
CA GLN A 888 1.75 17.86 -22.69
C GLN A 888 0.29 17.96 -23.15
N ARG A 889 0.05 18.69 -24.25
CA ARG A 889 -1.27 18.91 -24.85
C ARG A 889 -1.76 17.77 -25.75
N SER A 890 -0.96 16.72 -25.95
CA SER A 890 -1.33 15.61 -26.85
C SER A 890 -2.36 14.64 -26.26
N THR A 891 -3.04 13.94 -27.15
CA THR A 891 -3.97 12.84 -26.84
C THR A 891 -3.60 11.64 -27.71
N MET A 892 -3.55 10.44 -27.13
CA MET A 892 -3.30 9.22 -27.88
C MET A 892 -4.26 8.12 -27.43
N ALA A 893 -4.96 7.46 -28.36
CA ALA A 893 -5.79 6.30 -28.08
C ALA A 893 -5.45 5.14 -29.02
N LEU A 894 -4.96 4.03 -28.45
CA LEU A 894 -4.55 2.85 -29.21
C LEU A 894 -5.54 1.69 -28.98
N LYS A 895 -6.16 1.20 -30.06
CA LYS A 895 -7.13 0.09 -30.03
C LYS A 895 -6.69 -0.98 -31.04
N GLY A 896 -6.24 -2.13 -30.55
CA GLY A 896 -5.74 -3.25 -31.36
C GLY A 896 -4.46 -3.85 -30.79
N HIS A 897 -4.08 -5.05 -31.22
CA HIS A 897 -2.95 -5.78 -30.62
C HIS A 897 -1.58 -5.27 -31.10
N ASP A 898 -1.30 -5.33 -32.41
CA ASP A 898 0.05 -5.16 -32.97
C ASP A 898 0.31 -3.74 -33.51
N ILE A 899 0.02 -2.72 -32.70
CA ILE A 899 0.41 -1.32 -32.98
C ILE A 899 1.80 -1.05 -32.35
N PHE A 900 2.75 -0.54 -33.14
CA PHE A 900 4.12 -0.25 -32.74
C PHE A 900 4.44 1.23 -32.91
N LEU A 901 5.11 1.84 -31.93
CA LEU A 901 5.59 3.22 -31.98
C LEU A 901 7.08 3.23 -32.38
N GLU A 902 7.42 3.92 -33.48
CA GLU A 902 8.74 3.91 -34.11
C GLU A 902 9.09 5.30 -34.66
N ASP A 903 9.90 6.06 -33.91
CA ASP A 903 10.27 7.45 -34.21
C ASP A 903 9.02 8.37 -34.37
N LEU A 904 8.12 8.30 -33.39
CA LEU A 904 6.90 9.12 -33.33
C LEU A 904 7.13 10.42 -32.53
N SER A 905 6.97 11.57 -33.16
CA SER A 905 6.80 12.86 -32.49
C SER A 905 5.33 13.29 -32.59
N LEU A 906 4.63 13.36 -31.45
CA LEU A 906 3.22 13.75 -31.36
C LEU A 906 3.04 15.08 -30.63
N ASP A 907 2.45 16.06 -31.32
CA ASP A 907 1.89 17.29 -30.75
C ASP A 907 0.44 17.53 -31.25
N GLY A 908 -0.49 16.73 -30.74
CA GLY A 908 -1.89 16.75 -31.17
C GLY A 908 -2.67 15.54 -30.68
N ALA A 909 -3.84 15.29 -31.27
CA ALA A 909 -4.62 14.08 -31.04
C ALA A 909 -4.35 13.03 -32.12
N LEU A 910 -4.14 11.79 -31.69
CA LEU A 910 -3.87 10.61 -32.52
C LEU A 910 -4.71 9.41 -32.04
N ILE A 911 -5.52 8.85 -32.93
CA ILE A 911 -6.34 7.67 -32.66
C ILE A 911 -5.95 6.58 -33.67
N ILE A 912 -5.59 5.39 -33.17
CA ILE A 912 -5.28 4.23 -34.02
C ILE A 912 -6.24 3.10 -33.65
N ASN A 913 -7.02 2.65 -34.63
CA ASN A 913 -7.88 1.48 -34.54
C ASN A 913 -7.33 0.39 -35.47
N SER A 914 -7.17 -0.85 -34.99
CA SER A 914 -6.74 -1.97 -35.81
C SER A 914 -7.37 -3.28 -35.35
N ILE A 915 -7.68 -4.15 -36.31
CA ILE A 915 -8.18 -5.51 -36.03
C ILE A 915 -7.03 -6.47 -35.71
N ASP A 916 -7.36 -7.64 -35.17
CA ASP A 916 -6.39 -8.72 -34.97
C ASP A 916 -5.80 -9.17 -36.32
N GLY A 917 -4.47 -9.31 -36.37
CA GLY A 917 -3.72 -9.60 -37.60
C GLY A 917 -3.30 -8.38 -38.42
N ALA A 918 -3.64 -7.15 -38.00
CA ALA A 918 -3.09 -5.92 -38.56
C ALA A 918 -1.88 -5.42 -37.73
N GLU A 919 -0.68 -5.55 -38.28
CA GLU A 919 0.56 -5.01 -37.72
C GLU A 919 0.75 -3.56 -38.21
N VAL A 920 0.68 -2.59 -37.31
CA VAL A 920 0.66 -1.16 -37.64
C VAL A 920 1.87 -0.46 -37.02
N LYS A 921 2.79 0.03 -37.85
CA LYS A 921 3.88 0.92 -37.41
C LYS A 921 3.45 2.38 -37.46
N VAL A 922 3.71 3.13 -36.39
CA VAL A 922 3.32 4.53 -36.23
C VAL A 922 4.55 5.37 -35.87
N GLY A 923 4.83 6.40 -36.67
CA GLY A 923 5.97 7.29 -36.51
C GLY A 923 5.76 8.62 -37.23
N GLY A 924 6.83 9.36 -37.48
CA GLY A 924 6.76 10.65 -38.17
C GLY A 924 6.40 11.80 -37.21
N SER A 925 5.99 12.94 -37.75
CA SER A 925 5.78 14.18 -36.98
C SER A 925 4.34 14.66 -37.05
N ILE A 926 3.50 14.13 -36.16
CA ILE A 926 2.05 14.40 -36.13
C ILE A 926 1.78 15.66 -35.32
N GLN A 927 1.41 16.75 -36.01
CA GLN A 927 1.03 18.03 -35.41
C GLN A 927 -0.40 18.40 -35.84
N ASN A 928 -1.29 18.66 -34.87
CA ASN A 928 -2.66 19.13 -35.12
C ASN A 928 -3.23 19.87 -33.89
N LYS A 929 -4.37 20.56 -34.02
CA LYS A 929 -5.01 21.34 -32.93
C LYS A 929 -5.45 20.49 -31.73
N GLY A 930 -5.54 19.17 -31.89
CA GLY A 930 -5.76 18.23 -30.80
C GLY A 930 -7.09 18.45 -30.08
N TRP A 931 -7.13 18.04 -28.81
CA TRP A 931 -8.32 18.16 -27.97
C TRP A 931 -8.01 19.06 -26.75
N LEU A 932 -8.99 19.83 -26.30
CA LEU A 932 -8.92 20.70 -25.13
C LEU A 932 -9.76 20.14 -23.97
N LEU A 933 -9.33 20.43 -22.73
CA LEU A 933 -10.11 20.18 -21.51
C LEU A 933 -10.79 21.47 -21.06
N GLU A 934 -12.11 21.52 -21.17
CA GLU A 934 -12.93 22.67 -20.81
C GLU A 934 -13.59 22.43 -19.44
N SER A 935 -13.38 23.34 -18.49
CA SER A 935 -13.96 23.22 -17.14
C SER A 935 -15.48 23.40 -17.15
N ILE A 936 -16.18 22.59 -16.35
CA ILE A 936 -17.64 22.56 -16.22
C ILE A 936 -18.06 22.91 -14.78
N ASP A 937 -19.17 23.65 -14.63
CA ASP A 937 -19.86 23.73 -13.33
C ASP A 937 -20.67 22.46 -13.10
N TYR A 938 -20.34 21.74 -12.02
CA TYR A 938 -21.03 20.52 -11.61
C TYR A 938 -22.51 20.77 -11.21
N LYS A 939 -22.90 22.03 -11.01
CA LYS A 939 -24.26 22.46 -10.66
C LYS A 939 -25.17 22.70 -11.85
N ASP A 940 -24.65 22.84 -13.06
CA ASP A 940 -25.49 23.05 -14.25
C ASP A 940 -26.18 21.75 -14.67
N ILE A 941 -27.44 21.59 -14.27
CA ILE A 941 -28.26 20.41 -14.53
C ILE A 941 -28.60 20.18 -16.02
N ALA A 942 -28.25 21.10 -16.93
CA ALA A 942 -28.36 20.86 -18.37
C ALA A 942 -27.26 19.90 -18.88
N ILE A 943 -26.19 19.71 -18.10
CA ILE A 943 -25.03 18.87 -18.46
C ILE A 943 -25.22 17.43 -17.93
N PRO A 944 -24.86 16.39 -18.71
CA PRO A 944 -24.90 14.99 -18.26
C PRO A 944 -24.14 14.74 -16.95
N GLU A 945 -24.69 13.87 -16.11
CA GLU A 945 -24.18 13.62 -14.74
C GLU A 945 -22.70 13.21 -14.73
N GLU A 946 -22.32 12.33 -15.65
CA GLU A 946 -20.98 11.78 -15.81
C GLU A 946 -19.91 12.81 -16.24
N LEU A 947 -20.33 14.00 -16.70
CA LEU A 947 -19.48 15.16 -16.92
C LEU A 947 -19.52 16.13 -15.71
N ARG A 948 -20.70 16.35 -15.11
CA ARG A 948 -20.85 17.19 -13.91
C ARG A 948 -20.00 16.69 -12.73
N ILE A 949 -20.04 15.39 -12.44
CA ILE A 949 -19.23 14.78 -11.35
C ILE A 949 -17.71 14.81 -11.62
N ARG A 950 -17.32 15.16 -12.86
CA ARG A 950 -15.95 15.16 -13.37
C ARG A 950 -15.36 16.57 -13.43
N GLY A 951 -16.20 17.58 -13.60
CA GLY A 951 -15.83 19.00 -13.60
C GLY A 951 -15.18 19.48 -14.89
N PHE A 952 -15.20 18.67 -15.96
CA PHE A 952 -14.71 19.04 -17.29
C PHE A 952 -15.37 18.22 -18.41
N GLN A 953 -15.24 18.72 -19.64
CA GLN A 953 -15.47 17.98 -20.89
C GLN A 953 -14.24 18.04 -21.80
N ILE A 954 -14.19 17.14 -22.78
CA ILE A 954 -13.17 17.12 -23.83
C ILE A 954 -13.76 17.73 -25.12
N ASN A 955 -13.25 18.88 -25.55
CA ASN A 955 -13.57 19.48 -26.83
C ASN A 955 -12.56 19.02 -27.89
N LYS A 956 -13.05 18.36 -28.96
CA LYS A 956 -12.23 17.71 -29.99
C LYS A 956 -12.07 18.64 -31.20
N LEU A 957 -11.02 19.45 -31.22
CA LEU A 957 -10.81 20.45 -32.29
C LEU A 957 -10.29 19.84 -33.59
N GLU A 958 -9.37 18.87 -33.49
CA GLU A 958 -8.73 18.19 -34.63
C GLU A 958 -8.09 16.88 -34.13
N GLN A 959 -8.02 15.86 -34.97
CA GLN A 959 -7.30 14.61 -34.70
C GLN A 959 -6.86 13.95 -36.00
N LEU A 960 -5.79 13.17 -35.94
CA LEU A 960 -5.53 12.12 -36.93
C LEU A 960 -6.15 10.83 -36.39
N GLU A 961 -7.05 10.21 -37.16
CA GLU A 961 -7.63 8.90 -36.82
C GLU A 961 -7.49 7.96 -38.01
N GLU A 962 -6.79 6.85 -37.79
CA GLU A 962 -6.56 5.80 -38.79
C GLU A 962 -7.17 4.47 -38.32
N THR A 963 -7.78 3.73 -39.25
CA THR A 963 -8.55 2.51 -38.94
C THR A 963 -8.23 1.38 -39.92
N TYR A 964 -7.51 0.38 -39.43
CA TYR A 964 -7.03 -0.77 -40.20
C TYR A 964 -7.98 -1.96 -40.03
N VAL A 965 -8.84 -2.17 -41.05
CA VAL A 965 -9.92 -3.17 -41.05
C VAL A 965 -9.59 -4.50 -41.75
N GLU A 966 -8.38 -4.63 -42.30
CA GLU A 966 -7.89 -5.84 -42.97
C GLU A 966 -6.59 -6.33 -42.32
N PRO A 967 -6.33 -7.65 -42.23
CA PRO A 967 -5.06 -8.18 -41.76
C PRO A 967 -3.92 -7.82 -42.73
N GLY A 968 -2.75 -7.46 -42.21
CA GLY A 968 -1.65 -6.97 -43.05
C GLY A 968 -0.54 -6.29 -42.26
N LYS A 969 0.39 -5.65 -42.99
CA LYS A 969 1.46 -4.81 -42.44
C LYS A 969 1.29 -3.39 -42.96
N PHE A 970 1.16 -2.43 -42.06
CA PHE A 970 0.85 -1.04 -42.34
C PHE A 970 1.90 -0.12 -41.70
N THR A 971 2.12 1.05 -42.31
CA THR A 971 3.03 2.07 -41.78
C THR A 971 2.40 3.45 -41.94
N LEU A 972 2.21 4.14 -40.82
CA LEU A 972 1.79 5.54 -40.72
C LEU A 972 3.01 6.37 -40.33
N LYS A 973 3.57 7.14 -41.27
CA LYS A 973 4.60 8.16 -41.01
C LYS A 973 4.28 9.46 -41.78
N PRO A 974 3.47 10.35 -41.18
CA PRO A 974 3.15 11.67 -41.73
C PRO A 974 4.32 12.67 -41.60
#